data_AF-A0A917MXJ6-F1
#
_entry.id   AF-A0A917MXJ6-F1
#
_cell.length_a   1.000
_cell.length_b   1.000
_cell.length_c   1.000
_cell.angle_alpha   90.00
_cell.angle_beta   90.00
_cell.angle_gamma   90.00
#
_symmetry.space_group_name_H-M   'P 1'
#
loop_
_entity.id
_entity.type
_entity.pdbx_description
1 polymer ?
#
loop_
_entity_poly.entity_id
_entity_poly.type
_entity_poly.pdbx_seq_one_letter_code
_entity_poly.pdbx_strand_id
1 'polypeptide(L)'
;MKSFITPPKGQAPAMPGLSRLTTLLLLLLLSVCGNHLHAQFLLLDDMEGNGPCAGRWDYYAGNTTTGKVQFGVANPAPGGLNTSAKVAKFIKDTTCFEWMSAGCSLPDSFDLKGNTVFKLLVYSDVKEEVLFKLQPGTNYNKAVFFTYKIKNVNTWEECSFDFASVRNRTDLNRIEVHYADGKKANGILYYDLVLGPDPASISLANTRIPMGAEAGAIIRATVRGNTFKQTLNKNLWSARWPAGISIDSLHRVNDTVVNIVLAGTATENYSRLEVKLTIAGNQLDSTGAAQYTAKGNVVFEGNPNYTLIYQDEFNGTGKPDITKWTIDPRPKGWINGEQQVYTDSSYDNARLRNGCLVITGKRDFPNYNTTEPWSSGRVISQNKMDFKYGKVEVRARLPRARGSWPAIWLMPTTSAYGDWPRSGELDIMEHVGNKFGTVLSTVHTQNNNWMNGSHTSGNRTITDVDTVFHVYAMEWSEDSIRFTFDSLHCYTYVNPKTDWKDWPFDQKFHIILNVAIGGGMGGAVTDADWPDSMLVDYVRVYQKGIGTPVLDSITLTPANRAYISGKSFQYTSKVFDQNDFPLPVTPVYSITGTGNSITSTGRATVVTPGTITATATYNGDTLRAIANATIRAANYKPVPARIEAEAFDYSNTCCTEPAQDTSGVLNVSYIANTSFMEYDIQTPWAGKYRLQLRAAVNTASTVRILLGDSLLTTMQLPASGGWQTWRTVTSGLLNLPGGKHTLTLQSTTSGWNFNWLKVIRDSDIALSRIVVTPDSTSVFIKGRKQFKAAAYANDSSRMDLPFTWSVPAKGGTIDGKGVITASDTPGIYYVKAHYNSMFGKAKINVLALPRLARIKVVPDSLTLPFGASQQYTTQGFDQYGSPIAFTGATWSVSGTGNSVSSTGIVTATTNPGSYTVTATKDSISGSATFTTGYGCTFKKRWEAEISTSRSTVPTLEPTTDTSGGQNFTGIGYNHWFGYSTLNIPVKGKYRISFRVLTNAPAAVKLANSGVTYGIVQLPNTNGQWATISDTMTIPAISYANVIQHSGTFKFNWFAIDNCANEPAPDSSSLRVNSIAALNNKTVAEGTTLQAYPNPVQESITIETGNKKYTTMLLLDMNGRVLRKWPVPAGSTKFNKSLGNVPHGNYIIRLEGGSAPVSIKIIKL
;
A
#
# COMPACT_ATOMS: atom_id res chain seq x y z
N MET A 1 -55.46 44.90 57.26
CA MET A 1 -54.51 45.94 57.73
C MET A 1 -54.01 46.63 56.46
N LYS A 2 -54.10 47.97 56.32
CA LYS A 2 -53.17 48.99 56.83
C LYS A 2 -51.69 48.73 56.46
N SER A 3 -50.91 49.61 55.80
CA SER A 3 -51.17 50.62 54.72
C SER A 3 -49.93 51.50 54.48
N PHE A 4 -49.68 51.95 53.23
CA PHE A 4 -48.70 53.00 52.84
C PHE A 4 -47.20 52.60 53.00
N ILE A 5 -46.18 53.27 52.44
CA ILE A 5 -45.98 54.69 52.06
C ILE A 5 -45.26 54.87 50.69
N THR A 6 -45.55 55.99 50.01
CA THR A 6 -44.90 56.61 48.82
C THR A 6 -44.80 58.15 49.08
N PRO A 7 -44.34 59.06 48.18
CA PRO A 7 -43.61 59.00 46.88
C PRO A 7 -42.29 59.85 47.02
N PRO A 8 -41.83 60.85 46.20
CA PRO A 8 -42.05 61.32 44.80
C PRO A 8 -40.70 61.62 44.04
N LYS A 9 -40.48 62.47 42.99
CA LYS A 9 -41.27 63.33 42.06
C LYS A 9 -40.43 63.73 40.79
N GLY A 10 -41.09 63.95 39.63
CA GLY A 10 -40.65 64.89 38.57
C GLY A 10 -39.82 64.34 37.39
N GLN A 11 -39.94 64.81 36.13
CA GLN A 11 -40.84 65.82 35.49
C GLN A 11 -41.29 65.38 34.05
N ALA A 12 -42.14 66.18 33.37
CA ALA A 12 -42.92 65.87 32.14
C ALA A 12 -42.54 66.82 30.94
N PRO A 13 -43.24 66.96 29.78
CA PRO A 13 -44.46 66.33 29.17
C PRO A 13 -44.11 65.50 27.88
N ALA A 14 -44.85 65.30 26.77
CA ALA A 14 -46.15 65.70 26.14
C ALA A 14 -46.60 64.56 25.14
N MET A 15 -47.80 64.40 24.53
CA MET A 15 -48.95 65.22 24.05
C MET A 15 -48.79 65.86 22.63
N PRO A 16 -49.83 65.97 21.76
CA PRO A 16 -51.12 65.22 21.66
C PRO A 16 -51.59 64.88 20.19
N GLY A 17 -52.78 64.27 20.01
CA GLY A 17 -53.55 64.34 18.74
C GLY A 17 -54.52 63.17 18.44
N LEU A 18 -55.81 63.43 18.23
CA LEU A 18 -56.84 62.39 17.95
C LEU A 18 -57.91 62.89 16.96
N SER A 19 -58.30 62.10 15.94
CA SER A 19 -59.64 62.14 15.32
C SER A 19 -59.93 60.95 14.37
N ARG A 20 -61.22 60.77 14.01
CA ARG A 20 -61.77 59.86 12.98
C ARG A 20 -61.84 58.34 13.29
N LEU A 21 -62.71 58.02 14.24
CA LEU A 21 -63.59 56.84 14.12
C LEU A 21 -64.51 56.95 12.87
N THR A 22 -65.16 55.83 12.51
CA THR A 22 -66.26 55.62 11.52
C THR A 22 -65.95 54.94 10.18
N THR A 23 -64.68 54.72 9.76
CA THR A 23 -64.39 53.92 8.54
C THR A 23 -63.84 52.52 8.80
N LEU A 24 -63.35 52.23 10.02
CA LEU A 24 -62.60 50.99 10.30
C LEU A 24 -63.47 49.74 10.52
N LEU A 25 -64.77 49.92 10.81
CA LEU A 25 -65.66 48.81 11.19
C LEU A 25 -66.12 47.93 10.01
N LEU A 26 -65.93 48.40 8.77
CA LEU A 26 -66.29 47.63 7.57
C LEU A 26 -65.11 46.85 6.95
N LEU A 27 -63.86 47.13 7.35
CA LEU A 27 -62.69 46.32 6.96
C LEU A 27 -62.35 45.20 7.95
N LEU A 28 -62.82 45.27 9.20
CA LEU A 28 -62.58 44.23 10.22
C LEU A 28 -63.47 42.98 10.07
N LEU A 29 -64.45 42.99 9.16
CA LEU A 29 -65.31 41.84 8.85
C LEU A 29 -64.97 41.13 7.54
N LEU A 30 -64.03 41.67 6.74
CA LEU A 30 -63.50 41.03 5.53
C LEU A 30 -62.14 40.34 5.75
N SER A 31 -61.62 40.36 6.98
CA SER A 31 -60.33 39.76 7.37
C SER A 31 -60.47 38.42 8.12
N VAL A 32 -61.69 37.88 8.23
CA VAL A 32 -61.98 36.60 8.94
C VAL A 32 -62.15 35.41 7.97
N CYS A 33 -62.30 35.66 6.66
CA CYS A 33 -62.48 34.62 5.64
C CYS A 33 -61.53 34.81 4.45
N GLY A 34 -60.34 34.20 4.49
CA GLY A 34 -59.46 34.11 3.31
C GLY A 34 -57.96 34.04 3.60
N ASN A 35 -57.45 32.81 3.83
CA ASN A 35 -56.14 32.28 3.40
C ASN A 35 -55.56 31.17 4.29
N HIS A 36 -56.40 30.20 4.72
CA HIS A 36 -55.91 28.84 4.97
C HIS A 36 -55.69 28.09 3.64
N LEU A 37 -54.86 28.66 2.77
CA LEU A 37 -54.42 28.00 1.54
C LEU A 37 -53.61 26.76 1.91
N HIS A 38 -54.19 25.58 1.70
CA HIS A 38 -53.50 24.32 1.91
C HIS A 38 -52.38 24.21 0.88
N ALA A 39 -51.12 24.26 1.34
CA ALA A 39 -49.97 23.99 0.50
C ALA A 39 -49.95 22.48 0.16
N GLN A 40 -50.63 22.12 -0.93
CA GLN A 40 -50.68 20.74 -1.46
C GLN A 40 -49.30 20.25 -1.95
N PHE A 41 -48.32 21.15 -1.99
CA PHE A 41 -46.98 20.96 -2.49
C PHE A 41 -45.93 21.64 -1.58
N LEU A 42 -44.80 20.96 -1.42
CA LEU A 42 -43.61 21.42 -0.71
C LEU A 42 -42.76 22.27 -1.66
N LEU A 43 -42.38 23.48 -1.23
CA LEU A 43 -41.35 24.26 -1.91
C LEU A 43 -40.00 23.53 -1.80
N LEU A 44 -39.47 23.09 -2.94
CA LEU A 44 -38.15 22.46 -3.05
C LEU A 44 -37.06 23.52 -3.26
N ASP A 45 -37.35 24.52 -4.11
CA ASP A 45 -36.51 25.72 -4.31
C ASP A 45 -37.31 26.88 -4.92
N ASP A 46 -37.01 28.12 -4.52
CA ASP A 46 -37.52 29.37 -5.12
C ASP A 46 -36.44 30.22 -5.80
N MET A 47 -35.20 29.72 -5.89
CA MET A 47 -34.03 30.41 -6.45
C MET A 47 -33.65 31.73 -5.77
N GLU A 48 -34.40 32.14 -4.74
CA GLU A 48 -34.13 33.31 -3.88
C GLU A 48 -33.36 32.90 -2.62
N GLY A 49 -33.44 31.62 -2.23
CA GLY A 49 -32.63 31.00 -1.18
C GLY A 49 -33.41 30.10 -0.22
N ASN A 50 -34.69 29.82 -0.49
CA ASN A 50 -35.54 29.00 0.38
C ASN A 50 -35.79 27.60 -0.22
N GLY A 51 -36.14 26.66 0.66
CA GLY A 51 -36.36 25.25 0.30
C GLY A 51 -35.14 24.35 0.51
N PRO A 52 -35.32 23.02 0.56
CA PRO A 52 -34.27 22.04 0.85
C PRO A 52 -33.18 21.91 -0.25
N CYS A 53 -33.41 22.43 -1.45
CA CYS A 53 -32.43 22.47 -2.54
C CYS A 53 -31.61 23.76 -2.61
N ALA A 54 -31.96 24.79 -1.81
CA ALA A 54 -31.35 26.11 -1.90
C ALA A 54 -29.82 26.05 -1.77
N GLY A 55 -29.11 26.53 -2.80
CA GLY A 55 -27.65 26.51 -2.86
C GLY A 55 -27.01 25.12 -3.03
N ARG A 56 -27.79 24.07 -3.34
CA ARG A 56 -27.34 22.67 -3.48
C ARG A 56 -27.48 22.10 -4.89
N TRP A 57 -27.79 22.93 -5.87
CA TRP A 57 -27.89 22.49 -7.26
C TRP A 57 -26.51 22.22 -7.87
N ASP A 58 -26.32 21.01 -8.36
CA ASP A 58 -25.29 20.71 -9.35
C ASP A 58 -25.85 20.89 -10.78
N TYR A 59 -24.97 20.97 -11.78
CA TYR A 59 -25.40 20.97 -13.18
C TYR A 59 -24.37 20.28 -14.07
N TYR A 60 -24.83 19.71 -15.18
CA TYR A 60 -24.00 19.07 -16.19
C TYR A 60 -24.40 19.54 -17.60
N ALA A 61 -23.44 20.12 -18.33
CA ALA A 61 -23.64 20.64 -19.68
C ALA A 61 -22.81 19.92 -20.76
N GLY A 62 -21.92 19.00 -20.37
CA GLY A 62 -20.91 18.39 -21.22
C GLY A 62 -19.51 19.01 -21.02
N ASN A 63 -18.50 18.38 -21.64
CA ASN A 63 -17.08 18.77 -21.48
C ASN A 63 -16.55 19.61 -22.66
N THR A 64 -17.39 19.99 -23.63
CA THR A 64 -16.99 20.49 -24.97
C THR A 64 -17.92 21.58 -25.52
N THR A 65 -18.60 22.33 -24.65
CA THR A 65 -19.91 22.93 -24.97
C THR A 65 -20.04 24.38 -24.49
N THR A 66 -20.70 25.24 -25.27
CA THR A 66 -20.97 26.65 -24.91
C THR A 66 -22.21 26.86 -24.01
N GLY A 67 -23.07 25.84 -23.88
CA GLY A 67 -24.22 25.86 -22.98
C GLY A 67 -23.86 25.88 -21.49
N LYS A 68 -24.69 26.54 -20.69
CA LYS A 68 -24.47 26.72 -19.24
C LYS A 68 -25.78 26.87 -18.45
N VAL A 69 -25.76 26.43 -17.20
CA VAL A 69 -26.81 26.74 -16.21
C VAL A 69 -26.31 27.86 -15.30
N GLN A 70 -27.20 28.79 -14.95
CA GLN A 70 -26.95 29.87 -14.01
C GLN A 70 -28.10 29.93 -13.00
N PHE A 71 -27.80 30.01 -11.71
CA PHE A 71 -28.78 30.12 -10.62
C PHE A 71 -28.74 31.53 -10.03
N GLY A 72 -29.84 32.00 -9.43
CA GLY A 72 -29.92 33.34 -8.81
C GLY A 72 -29.81 34.52 -9.79
N VAL A 73 -30.12 34.30 -11.08
CA VAL A 73 -30.18 35.39 -12.08
C VAL A 73 -31.47 36.18 -11.93
N ALA A 74 -31.52 37.40 -12.45
CA ALA A 74 -32.76 38.20 -12.42
C ALA A 74 -33.87 37.54 -13.25
N ASN A 75 -35.11 37.59 -12.73
CA ASN A 75 -36.31 37.16 -13.45
C ASN A 75 -36.44 37.96 -14.77
N PRO A 76 -36.62 37.31 -15.94
CA PRO A 76 -36.78 37.99 -17.24
C PRO A 76 -38.10 38.78 -17.36
N ALA A 77 -39.12 38.43 -16.58
CA ALA A 77 -40.44 39.04 -16.60
C ALA A 77 -41.06 38.99 -15.18
N PRO A 78 -40.62 39.86 -14.25
CA PRO A 78 -41.17 39.91 -12.89
C PRO A 78 -42.58 40.50 -12.90
N GLY A 79 -43.58 39.65 -12.66
CA GLY A 79 -45.00 39.99 -12.65
C GLY A 79 -45.87 38.89 -13.25
N GLY A 80 -47.19 39.00 -13.03
CA GLY A 80 -48.14 37.99 -13.48
C GLY A 80 -47.98 36.68 -12.69
N LEU A 81 -47.66 35.58 -13.38
CA LEU A 81 -47.57 34.24 -12.78
C LEU A 81 -46.31 34.05 -11.91
N ASN A 82 -45.22 34.78 -12.19
CA ASN A 82 -43.99 34.72 -11.39
C ASN A 82 -43.60 36.12 -10.88
N THR A 83 -43.60 36.28 -9.56
CA THR A 83 -43.21 37.52 -8.86
C THR A 83 -41.81 37.49 -8.23
N SER A 84 -41.09 36.37 -8.27
CA SER A 84 -39.74 36.24 -7.72
C SER A 84 -38.78 37.23 -8.37
N ALA A 85 -37.84 37.79 -7.61
CA ALA A 85 -36.78 38.62 -8.16
C ALA A 85 -35.67 37.76 -8.79
N LYS A 86 -35.45 36.54 -8.27
CA LYS A 86 -34.45 35.58 -8.74
C LYS A 86 -35.07 34.33 -9.36
N VAL A 87 -34.35 33.74 -10.32
CA VAL A 87 -34.71 32.50 -11.04
C VAL A 87 -33.46 31.72 -11.44
N ALA A 88 -33.61 30.49 -11.90
CA ALA A 88 -32.57 29.75 -12.61
C ALA A 88 -32.71 29.89 -14.13
N LYS A 89 -31.61 29.65 -14.87
CA LYS A 89 -31.50 29.85 -16.32
C LYS A 89 -30.58 28.83 -16.98
N PHE A 90 -31.12 28.03 -17.88
CA PHE A 90 -30.39 27.32 -18.92
C PHE A 90 -30.16 28.22 -20.13
N ILE A 91 -28.99 28.12 -20.74
CA ILE A 91 -28.68 28.62 -22.09
C ILE A 91 -28.15 27.42 -22.88
N LYS A 92 -28.78 27.09 -24.01
CA LYS A 92 -28.36 26.01 -24.91
C LYS A 92 -28.19 26.46 -26.36
N ASP A 93 -27.36 25.72 -27.07
CA ASP A 93 -27.10 25.84 -28.51
C ASP A 93 -26.84 24.45 -29.11
N THR A 94 -26.82 24.37 -30.44
CA THR A 94 -26.65 23.10 -31.18
C THR A 94 -25.38 22.29 -30.86
N THR A 95 -24.38 22.86 -30.15
CA THR A 95 -23.16 22.13 -29.73
C THR A 95 -23.32 21.40 -28.39
N CYS A 96 -24.37 21.71 -27.62
CA CYS A 96 -24.50 21.32 -26.22
C CYS A 96 -24.67 19.80 -26.00
N PHE A 97 -24.47 19.34 -24.75
CA PHE A 97 -24.81 17.96 -24.41
C PHE A 97 -26.33 17.77 -24.45
N GLU A 98 -26.78 16.66 -25.03
CA GLU A 98 -28.21 16.44 -25.31
C GLU A 98 -29.07 16.26 -24.04
N TRP A 99 -28.46 15.80 -22.95
CA TRP A 99 -29.05 15.64 -21.61
C TRP A 99 -28.54 16.71 -20.62
N MET A 100 -28.44 17.96 -21.10
CA MET A 100 -28.03 19.10 -20.28
C MET A 100 -29.02 19.35 -19.13
N SER A 101 -28.49 19.40 -17.90
CA SER A 101 -29.29 19.20 -16.69
C SER A 101 -28.81 19.99 -15.48
N ALA A 102 -29.73 20.25 -14.57
CA ALA A 102 -29.51 20.78 -13.23
C ALA A 102 -30.14 19.83 -12.21
N GLY A 103 -29.43 19.45 -11.15
CA GLY A 103 -29.87 18.44 -10.19
C GLY A 103 -29.70 18.84 -8.73
N CYS A 104 -30.60 18.33 -7.88
CA CYS A 104 -30.53 18.49 -6.43
C CYS A 104 -30.76 17.12 -5.76
N SER A 105 -29.89 16.77 -4.81
CA SER A 105 -29.99 15.50 -4.06
C SER A 105 -30.42 15.76 -2.62
N LEU A 106 -31.53 15.17 -2.20
CA LEU A 106 -32.04 15.26 -0.84
C LEU A 106 -31.48 14.13 0.04
N PRO A 107 -31.30 14.34 1.37
CA PRO A 107 -30.90 13.27 2.28
C PRO A 107 -31.93 12.15 2.38
N ASP A 108 -33.21 12.50 2.19
CA ASP A 108 -34.39 11.65 2.34
C ASP A 108 -35.01 11.33 0.97
N SER A 109 -35.55 10.11 0.82
CA SER A 109 -36.45 9.81 -0.30
C SER A 109 -37.85 10.41 -0.11
N PHE A 110 -38.48 10.76 -1.23
CA PHE A 110 -39.88 11.20 -1.29
C PHE A 110 -40.84 10.06 -0.89
N ASP A 111 -41.95 10.40 -0.23
CA ASP A 111 -43.11 9.50 -0.12
C ASP A 111 -44.18 9.96 -1.12
N LEU A 112 -44.42 9.11 -2.13
CA LEU A 112 -45.32 9.39 -3.25
C LEU A 112 -46.71 8.76 -3.06
N LYS A 113 -47.05 8.25 -1.86
CA LYS A 113 -48.33 7.57 -1.59
C LYS A 113 -49.53 8.52 -1.58
N GLY A 114 -49.37 9.72 -1.00
CA GLY A 114 -50.46 10.70 -0.85
C GLY A 114 -50.63 11.64 -2.05
N ASN A 115 -49.53 12.18 -2.56
CA ASN A 115 -49.48 13.02 -3.76
C ASN A 115 -48.28 12.59 -4.62
N THR A 116 -48.45 12.60 -5.94
CA THR A 116 -47.47 12.14 -6.95
C THR A 116 -47.04 13.24 -7.91
N VAL A 117 -47.59 14.44 -7.80
CA VAL A 117 -47.37 15.55 -8.73
C VAL A 117 -46.23 16.46 -8.24
N PHE A 118 -45.33 16.81 -9.16
CA PHE A 118 -44.32 17.85 -9.03
C PHE A 118 -44.66 19.01 -9.98
N LYS A 119 -44.22 20.23 -9.65
CA LYS A 119 -44.44 21.44 -10.45
C LYS A 119 -43.20 22.30 -10.55
N LEU A 120 -43.16 23.16 -11.58
CA LEU A 120 -42.30 24.35 -11.62
C LEU A 120 -42.87 25.38 -12.59
N LEU A 121 -42.53 26.65 -12.41
CA LEU A 121 -42.75 27.67 -13.43
C LEU A 121 -41.63 27.66 -14.45
N VAL A 122 -41.95 27.89 -15.72
CA VAL A 122 -40.98 28.01 -16.82
C VAL A 122 -41.26 29.25 -17.68
N TYR A 123 -40.20 29.82 -18.25
CA TYR A 123 -40.24 30.87 -19.26
C TYR A 123 -39.17 30.55 -20.31
N SER A 124 -39.51 30.52 -21.59
CA SER A 124 -38.55 30.21 -22.65
C SER A 124 -38.81 31.00 -23.93
N ASP A 125 -37.76 31.20 -24.73
CA ASP A 125 -37.83 31.82 -26.06
C ASP A 125 -38.28 30.85 -27.18
N VAL A 126 -38.29 29.53 -26.95
CA VAL A 126 -38.65 28.50 -27.94
C VAL A 126 -39.59 27.42 -27.37
N LYS A 127 -40.37 26.76 -28.25
CA LYS A 127 -41.37 25.74 -27.89
C LYS A 127 -40.80 24.31 -27.81
N GLU A 128 -39.71 24.17 -27.05
CA GLU A 128 -39.07 22.88 -26.78
C GLU A 128 -39.63 22.19 -25.53
N GLU A 129 -39.01 21.08 -25.11
CA GLU A 129 -39.45 20.30 -23.96
C GLU A 129 -38.58 20.51 -22.72
N VAL A 130 -39.23 20.54 -21.56
CA VAL A 130 -38.61 20.52 -20.24
C VAL A 130 -38.85 19.14 -19.64
N LEU A 131 -37.79 18.45 -19.24
CA LEU A 131 -37.86 17.11 -18.66
C LEU A 131 -37.59 17.20 -17.15
N PHE A 132 -38.49 16.62 -16.35
CA PHE A 132 -38.33 16.50 -14.90
C PHE A 132 -38.11 15.03 -14.53
N LYS A 133 -37.08 14.76 -13.72
CA LYS A 133 -36.61 13.39 -13.42
C LYS A 133 -36.44 13.17 -11.93
N LEU A 134 -36.81 11.97 -11.47
CA LEU A 134 -36.55 11.44 -10.13
C LEU A 134 -35.59 10.25 -10.22
N GLN A 135 -34.60 10.14 -9.34
CA GLN A 135 -33.71 8.98 -9.27
C GLN A 135 -33.16 8.65 -7.85
N PRO A 136 -32.71 7.39 -7.61
CA PRO A 136 -32.00 7.01 -6.38
C PRO A 136 -30.53 7.46 -6.42
N GLY A 137 -30.19 8.54 -5.72
CA GLY A 137 -28.85 9.13 -5.72
C GLY A 137 -28.32 9.33 -7.14
N THR A 138 -27.14 8.79 -7.44
CA THR A 138 -26.51 8.84 -8.77
C THR A 138 -26.88 7.65 -9.68
N ASN A 139 -27.81 6.78 -9.29
CA ASN A 139 -28.14 5.55 -10.04
C ASN A 139 -29.14 5.80 -11.18
N TYR A 140 -28.62 6.24 -12.34
CA TYR A 140 -29.38 6.50 -13.55
C TYR A 140 -30.20 5.30 -14.05
N ASN A 141 -29.74 4.06 -13.83
CA ASN A 141 -30.45 2.83 -14.26
C ASN A 141 -31.80 2.61 -13.55
N LYS A 142 -32.11 3.40 -12.51
CA LYS A 142 -33.37 3.38 -11.77
C LYS A 142 -34.13 4.70 -11.82
N ALA A 143 -33.74 5.63 -12.71
CA ALA A 143 -34.42 6.91 -12.89
C ALA A 143 -35.79 6.75 -13.56
N VAL A 144 -36.69 7.69 -13.30
CA VAL A 144 -37.98 7.86 -14.00
C VAL A 144 -38.18 9.34 -14.27
N PHE A 145 -38.72 9.69 -15.44
CA PHE A 145 -38.89 11.07 -15.87
C PHE A 145 -40.15 11.25 -16.71
N PHE A 146 -40.60 12.49 -16.83
CA PHE A 146 -41.65 12.94 -17.73
C PHE A 146 -41.24 14.25 -18.40
N THR A 147 -41.77 14.52 -19.60
CA THR A 147 -41.52 15.78 -20.32
C THR A 147 -42.79 16.63 -20.37
N TYR A 148 -42.59 17.95 -20.39
CA TYR A 148 -43.63 18.95 -20.64
C TYR A 148 -43.18 19.82 -21.80
N LYS A 149 -44.03 19.98 -22.82
CA LYS A 149 -43.73 20.81 -23.98
C LYS A 149 -44.23 22.23 -23.77
N ILE A 150 -43.31 23.20 -23.89
CA ILE A 150 -43.58 24.62 -23.75
C ILE A 150 -44.64 25.05 -24.79
N LYS A 151 -45.73 25.62 -24.30
CA LYS A 151 -46.89 26.05 -25.11
C LYS A 151 -46.73 27.49 -25.53
N ASN A 152 -46.21 28.34 -24.65
CA ASN A 152 -46.08 29.78 -24.84
C ASN A 152 -44.61 30.21 -24.74
N VAL A 153 -44.19 31.12 -25.62
CA VAL A 153 -42.83 31.71 -25.58
C VAL A 153 -42.88 33.08 -24.93
N ASN A 154 -41.75 33.51 -24.36
CA ASN A 154 -41.54 34.80 -23.71
C ASN A 154 -42.61 35.18 -22.66
N THR A 155 -43.17 34.16 -22.01
CA THR A 155 -44.20 34.26 -20.96
C THR A 155 -43.99 33.15 -19.94
N TRP A 156 -44.39 33.39 -18.69
CA TRP A 156 -44.35 32.36 -17.64
C TRP A 156 -45.55 31.41 -17.76
N GLU A 157 -45.30 30.10 -17.76
CA GLU A 157 -46.34 29.06 -17.61
C GLU A 157 -45.97 28.03 -16.54
N GLU A 158 -46.97 27.34 -15.97
CA GLU A 158 -46.76 26.28 -14.98
C GLU A 158 -46.64 24.91 -15.68
N CYS A 159 -45.52 24.22 -15.45
CA CYS A 159 -45.38 22.81 -15.76
C CYS A 159 -45.83 21.94 -14.58
N SER A 160 -46.55 20.87 -14.86
CA SER A 160 -46.93 19.82 -13.89
C SER A 160 -46.51 18.44 -14.41
N PHE A 161 -45.94 17.61 -13.53
CA PHE A 161 -45.41 16.27 -13.85
C PHE A 161 -45.94 15.26 -12.83
N ASP A 162 -46.69 14.24 -13.26
CA ASP A 162 -47.29 13.23 -12.36
C ASP A 162 -46.52 11.91 -12.37
N PHE A 163 -45.99 11.53 -11.22
CA PHE A 163 -45.23 10.29 -10.99
C PHE A 163 -46.09 9.13 -10.44
N ALA A 164 -47.39 9.11 -10.74
CA ALA A 164 -48.33 8.07 -10.31
C ALA A 164 -47.85 6.63 -10.54
N SER A 165 -47.14 6.37 -11.64
CA SER A 165 -46.56 5.06 -11.97
C SER A 165 -45.52 4.55 -10.97
N VAL A 166 -44.92 5.43 -10.17
CA VAL A 166 -43.92 5.11 -9.13
C VAL A 166 -44.38 5.42 -7.70
N ARG A 167 -45.69 5.61 -7.48
CA ARG A 167 -46.32 5.84 -6.16
C ARG A 167 -45.77 5.00 -5.00
N ASN A 168 -45.44 3.74 -5.27
CA ASN A 168 -45.00 2.77 -4.25
C ASN A 168 -43.47 2.72 -4.05
N ARG A 169 -42.68 3.53 -4.77
CA ARG A 169 -41.22 3.58 -4.61
C ARG A 169 -40.84 4.45 -3.42
N THR A 170 -39.85 3.98 -2.65
CA THR A 170 -39.32 4.67 -1.45
C THR A 170 -37.82 4.89 -1.55
N ASP A 171 -37.25 4.85 -2.76
CA ASP A 171 -35.81 4.96 -3.06
C ASP A 171 -35.45 6.21 -3.89
N LEU A 172 -36.41 7.06 -4.22
CA LEU A 172 -36.22 8.25 -5.05
C LEU A 172 -35.90 9.48 -4.17
N ASN A 173 -34.67 10.01 -4.23
CA ASN A 173 -34.24 11.16 -3.42
C ASN A 173 -33.52 12.29 -4.18
N ARG A 174 -33.28 12.14 -5.49
CA ARG A 174 -32.67 13.20 -6.33
C ARG A 174 -33.67 13.66 -7.39
N ILE A 175 -33.84 14.98 -7.50
CA ILE A 175 -34.58 15.64 -8.59
C ILE A 175 -33.60 16.17 -9.63
N GLU A 176 -33.99 16.19 -10.90
CA GLU A 176 -33.29 16.94 -11.95
C GLU A 176 -34.27 17.61 -12.92
N VAL A 177 -33.95 18.85 -13.30
CA VAL A 177 -34.56 19.60 -14.41
C VAL A 177 -33.62 19.53 -15.60
N HIS A 178 -34.15 19.22 -16.78
CA HIS A 178 -33.41 19.09 -18.04
C HIS A 178 -34.06 19.97 -19.11
N TYR A 179 -33.26 20.67 -19.90
CA TYR A 179 -33.76 21.34 -21.10
C TYR A 179 -33.59 20.37 -22.29
N ALA A 180 -34.65 19.63 -22.60
CA ALA A 180 -34.57 18.39 -23.34
C ALA A 180 -34.16 18.57 -24.81
N ASP A 181 -33.40 17.60 -25.31
CA ASP A 181 -32.64 17.67 -26.55
C ASP A 181 -31.83 18.97 -26.67
N GLY A 182 -30.73 18.99 -25.91
CA GLY A 182 -29.77 20.10 -25.85
C GLY A 182 -29.29 20.60 -27.22
N LYS A 183 -29.25 19.72 -28.25
CA LYS A 183 -28.66 19.99 -29.57
C LYS A 183 -29.67 20.47 -30.62
N LYS A 184 -30.95 20.19 -30.44
CA LYS A 184 -32.01 20.39 -31.46
C LYS A 184 -32.22 21.82 -31.93
N ALA A 185 -32.06 22.77 -31.02
CA ALA A 185 -32.25 24.20 -31.27
C ALA A 185 -31.52 25.03 -30.22
N ASN A 186 -31.04 26.22 -30.63
CA ASN A 186 -30.61 27.25 -29.70
C ASN A 186 -31.81 27.79 -28.90
N GLY A 187 -31.59 28.15 -27.64
CA GLY A 187 -32.62 28.77 -26.82
C GLY A 187 -32.25 28.94 -25.35
N ILE A 188 -33.10 29.65 -24.65
CA ILE A 188 -32.99 29.97 -23.22
C ILE A 188 -34.23 29.42 -22.51
N LEU A 189 -34.02 28.78 -21.37
CA LEU A 189 -35.08 28.32 -20.47
C LEU A 189 -34.78 28.89 -19.09
N TYR A 190 -35.64 29.77 -18.59
CA TYR A 190 -35.68 30.12 -17.18
C TYR A 190 -36.68 29.20 -16.47
N TYR A 191 -36.38 28.85 -15.22
CA TYR A 191 -37.28 28.08 -14.38
C TYR A 191 -37.17 28.51 -12.92
N ASP A 192 -38.28 28.31 -12.20
CA ASP A 192 -38.46 28.83 -10.85
C ASP A 192 -39.59 28.11 -10.10
N LEU A 193 -39.70 28.35 -8.78
CA LEU A 193 -40.71 27.77 -7.88
C LEU A 193 -40.88 26.27 -8.09
N VAL A 194 -39.80 25.53 -7.84
CA VAL A 194 -39.78 24.06 -7.96
C VAL A 194 -40.51 23.47 -6.77
N LEU A 195 -41.63 22.79 -7.02
CA LEU A 195 -42.51 22.20 -6.01
C LEU A 195 -42.57 20.67 -6.13
N GLY A 196 -42.61 19.97 -5.00
CA GLY A 196 -42.88 18.54 -4.91
C GLY A 196 -44.12 18.22 -4.06
N PRO A 197 -44.54 16.97 -3.95
CA PRO A 197 -45.65 16.59 -3.07
C PRO A 197 -45.28 16.77 -1.59
N ASP A 198 -46.17 17.36 -0.77
CA ASP A 198 -45.99 17.46 0.69
C ASP A 198 -46.90 16.48 1.46
N PRO A 199 -46.38 15.32 1.88
CA PRO A 199 -46.93 14.58 3.01
C PRO A 199 -46.32 15.13 4.30
N ALA A 200 -47.14 15.86 5.08
CA ALA A 200 -46.76 16.48 6.36
C ALA A 200 -45.78 15.62 7.17
N SER A 201 -44.55 16.09 7.33
CA SER A 201 -43.43 15.27 7.81
C SER A 201 -43.09 15.58 9.25
N ILE A 202 -42.99 14.55 10.08
CA ILE A 202 -42.57 14.67 11.48
C ILE A 202 -41.13 14.17 11.59
N SER A 203 -40.24 14.97 12.19
CA SER A 203 -38.88 14.57 12.52
C SER A 203 -38.64 14.55 14.03
N LEU A 204 -37.71 13.70 14.47
CA LEU A 204 -37.24 13.63 15.85
C LEU A 204 -35.84 14.24 15.94
N ALA A 205 -35.54 14.94 17.04
CA ALA A 205 -34.17 15.26 17.38
C ALA A 205 -33.41 13.96 17.71
N ASN A 206 -32.21 13.80 17.15
CA ASN A 206 -31.35 12.66 17.46
C ASN A 206 -31.04 12.65 18.96
N THR A 207 -31.46 11.59 19.65
CA THR A 207 -31.49 11.50 21.11
C THR A 207 -30.89 10.16 21.53
N ARG A 208 -29.83 10.17 22.37
CA ARG A 208 -29.33 8.95 23.02
C ARG A 208 -29.81 8.91 24.47
N ILE A 209 -30.36 7.77 24.89
CA ILE A 209 -30.95 7.56 26.21
C ILE A 209 -30.26 6.35 26.85
N PRO A 210 -29.39 6.53 27.86
CA PRO A 210 -28.77 5.42 28.59
C PRO A 210 -29.79 4.59 29.37
N MET A 211 -29.57 3.27 29.46
CA MET A 211 -30.31 2.40 30.36
C MET A 211 -30.16 2.87 31.82
N GLY A 212 -31.28 2.98 32.54
CA GLY A 212 -31.36 3.60 33.87
C GLY A 212 -31.53 5.14 33.86
N ALA A 213 -31.53 5.78 32.69
CA ALA A 213 -31.78 7.21 32.50
C ALA A 213 -32.99 7.50 31.59
N GLU A 214 -33.89 6.53 31.42
CA GLU A 214 -35.06 6.63 30.56
C GLU A 214 -36.21 7.45 31.19
N ALA A 215 -36.39 7.34 32.50
CA ALA A 215 -37.44 8.05 33.24
C ALA A 215 -37.23 9.57 33.18
N GLY A 216 -38.20 10.30 32.62
CA GLY A 216 -38.13 11.75 32.42
C GLY A 216 -37.29 12.19 31.20
N ALA A 217 -36.73 11.25 30.42
CA ALA A 217 -36.01 11.60 29.20
C ALA A 217 -36.95 12.26 28.16
N ILE A 218 -36.42 13.24 27.43
CA ILE A 218 -37.19 14.07 26.49
C ILE A 218 -36.77 13.79 25.06
N ILE A 219 -37.72 13.35 24.23
CA ILE A 219 -37.58 13.24 22.77
C ILE A 219 -38.33 14.42 22.14
N ARG A 220 -37.64 15.26 21.37
CA ARG A 220 -38.26 16.41 20.69
C ARG A 220 -38.73 16.05 19.28
N ALA A 221 -40.04 16.09 19.05
CA ALA A 221 -40.67 15.95 17.75
C ALA A 221 -40.94 17.33 17.11
N THR A 222 -40.79 17.43 15.79
CA THR A 222 -41.06 18.64 15.00
C THR A 222 -41.83 18.27 13.74
N VAL A 223 -42.93 18.97 13.42
CA VAL A 223 -43.72 18.77 12.19
C VAL A 223 -43.43 19.87 11.16
N ARG A 224 -43.47 19.51 9.88
CA ARG A 224 -43.38 20.39 8.71
C ARG A 224 -44.57 20.13 7.78
N GLY A 225 -45.01 21.16 7.06
CA GLY A 225 -46.19 21.10 6.19
C GLY A 225 -47.54 21.11 6.92
N ASN A 226 -47.53 21.20 8.26
CA ASN A 226 -48.73 21.08 9.11
C ASN A 226 -48.45 21.61 10.52
N THR A 227 -49.47 21.60 11.39
CA THR A 227 -49.38 21.95 12.82
C THR A 227 -49.91 20.83 13.71
N PHE A 228 -49.35 20.72 14.93
CA PHE A 228 -49.87 19.83 15.96
C PHE A 228 -51.11 20.42 16.62
N LYS A 229 -52.14 19.61 16.85
CA LYS A 229 -53.34 20.06 17.59
C LYS A 229 -53.02 20.65 18.95
N GLN A 230 -53.86 21.58 19.40
CA GLN A 230 -53.77 22.17 20.74
C GLN A 230 -53.90 21.12 21.86
N THR A 231 -54.64 20.04 21.62
CA THR A 231 -54.75 18.90 22.54
C THR A 231 -54.24 17.64 21.85
N LEU A 232 -53.24 16.99 22.47
CA LEU A 232 -52.60 15.77 22.00
C LEU A 232 -52.92 14.61 22.94
N ASN A 233 -52.96 13.39 22.42
CA ASN A 233 -53.26 12.17 23.18
C ASN A 233 -52.10 11.19 23.03
N LYS A 234 -51.37 10.93 24.12
CA LYS A 234 -50.19 10.05 24.11
C LYS A 234 -50.49 8.61 23.66
N ASN A 235 -51.73 8.12 23.82
CA ASN A 235 -52.12 6.78 23.37
C ASN A 235 -52.21 6.67 21.84
N LEU A 236 -52.14 7.80 21.12
CA LEU A 236 -52.08 7.88 19.66
C LEU A 236 -50.65 8.14 19.14
N TRP A 237 -49.65 8.04 20.03
CA TRP A 237 -48.22 8.10 19.75
C TRP A 237 -47.61 6.76 20.21
N SER A 238 -47.13 5.96 19.28
CA SER A 238 -46.81 4.54 19.51
C SER A 238 -45.43 4.17 18.97
N ALA A 239 -44.71 3.31 19.68
CA ALA A 239 -43.41 2.81 19.26
C ALA A 239 -43.09 1.47 19.95
N ARG A 240 -42.09 0.74 19.44
CA ARG A 240 -41.51 -0.41 20.16
C ARG A 240 -40.51 0.11 21.19
N TRP A 241 -40.99 0.43 22.38
CA TRP A 241 -40.16 0.81 23.54
C TRP A 241 -39.44 -0.41 24.15
N PRO A 242 -38.35 -0.23 24.93
CA PRO A 242 -37.83 -1.28 25.80
C PRO A 242 -38.87 -1.73 26.84
N ALA A 243 -38.78 -2.98 27.31
CA ALA A 243 -39.72 -3.53 28.29
C ALA A 243 -39.69 -2.73 29.61
N GLY A 244 -40.82 -2.13 30.00
CA GLY A 244 -40.93 -1.23 31.16
C GLY A 244 -40.95 0.27 30.81
N ILE A 245 -40.62 0.66 29.57
CA ILE A 245 -40.62 2.04 29.10
C ILE A 245 -41.94 2.40 28.40
N SER A 246 -42.42 3.63 28.60
CA SER A 246 -43.62 4.17 27.93
C SER A 246 -43.55 5.70 27.77
N ILE A 247 -44.52 6.29 27.07
CA ILE A 247 -44.70 7.75 27.08
C ILE A 247 -45.39 8.17 28.39
N ASP A 248 -44.76 9.06 29.15
CA ASP A 248 -45.38 9.75 30.28
C ASP A 248 -46.41 10.78 29.79
N SER A 249 -45.94 11.77 29.03
CA SER A 249 -46.70 12.96 28.66
C SER A 249 -46.19 13.58 27.36
N LEU A 250 -47.02 14.44 26.77
CA LEU A 250 -46.71 15.22 25.56
C LEU A 250 -46.85 16.71 25.89
N HIS A 251 -45.76 17.45 25.75
CA HIS A 251 -45.73 18.89 26.01
C HIS A 251 -45.53 19.67 24.70
N ARG A 252 -46.61 20.26 24.18
CA ARG A 252 -46.62 21.11 22.99
C ARG A 252 -45.84 22.40 23.28
N VAL A 253 -44.70 22.59 22.60
CA VAL A 253 -43.80 23.73 22.80
C VAL A 253 -44.26 24.92 21.95
N ASN A 254 -44.72 24.66 20.73
CA ASN A 254 -45.40 25.61 19.84
C ASN A 254 -46.19 24.81 18.78
N ASP A 255 -46.72 25.47 17.74
CA ASP A 255 -47.56 24.83 16.73
C ASP A 255 -46.84 23.76 15.89
N THR A 256 -45.51 23.79 15.82
CA THR A 256 -44.69 22.84 15.05
C THR A 256 -43.85 21.90 15.91
N VAL A 257 -43.82 22.04 17.24
CA VAL A 257 -42.89 21.30 18.12
C VAL A 257 -43.58 20.71 19.34
N VAL A 258 -43.29 19.43 19.63
CA VAL A 258 -43.75 18.69 20.82
C VAL A 258 -42.56 18.02 21.50
N ASN A 259 -42.46 18.15 22.81
CA ASN A 259 -41.58 17.33 23.64
C ASN A 259 -42.37 16.11 24.13
N ILE A 260 -41.86 14.92 23.85
CA ILE A 260 -42.34 13.64 24.38
C ILE A 260 -41.53 13.34 25.64
N VAL A 261 -42.18 13.16 26.79
CA VAL A 261 -41.54 12.75 28.04
C VAL A 261 -41.76 11.26 28.24
N LEU A 262 -40.73 10.53 28.68
CA LEU A 262 -40.81 9.09 28.94
C LEU A 262 -41.04 8.76 30.41
N ALA A 263 -41.71 7.63 30.67
CA ALA A 263 -41.94 7.02 31.97
C ALA A 263 -41.36 5.61 32.05
N GLY A 264 -40.97 5.21 33.27
CA GLY A 264 -40.42 3.90 33.59
C GLY A 264 -38.91 3.80 33.38
N THR A 265 -38.36 2.68 33.84
CA THR A 265 -36.98 2.23 33.56
C THR A 265 -37.05 0.83 32.96
N ALA A 266 -36.04 0.42 32.19
CA ALA A 266 -36.09 -0.88 31.56
C ALA A 266 -35.98 -2.03 32.57
N THR A 267 -36.91 -2.98 32.46
CA THR A 267 -37.03 -4.18 33.31
C THR A 267 -36.13 -5.33 32.85
N GLU A 268 -35.55 -5.23 31.66
CA GLU A 268 -34.66 -6.22 31.05
C GLU A 268 -33.43 -5.54 30.43
N ASN A 269 -32.28 -6.20 30.45
CA ASN A 269 -31.06 -5.73 29.78
C ASN A 269 -31.23 -5.80 28.26
N TYR A 270 -31.27 -4.65 27.59
CA TYR A 270 -31.24 -4.53 26.13
C TYR A 270 -29.84 -4.11 25.63
N SER A 271 -29.51 -4.41 24.37
CA SER A 271 -28.22 -4.04 23.77
C SER A 271 -28.19 -2.59 23.28
N ARG A 272 -29.03 -2.30 22.29
CA ARG A 272 -29.24 -0.97 21.72
C ARG A 272 -30.56 -1.01 20.94
N LEU A 273 -31.44 -0.03 21.12
CA LEU A 273 -32.73 -0.01 20.43
C LEU A 273 -32.96 1.34 19.75
N GLU A 274 -33.03 1.33 18.42
CA GLU A 274 -33.47 2.48 17.63
C GLU A 274 -34.99 2.47 17.50
N VAL A 275 -35.64 3.52 17.99
CA VAL A 275 -37.10 3.56 18.16
C VAL A 275 -37.75 4.34 17.03
N LYS A 276 -38.52 3.62 16.19
CA LYS A 276 -39.41 4.20 15.18
C LYS A 276 -40.75 4.54 15.82
N LEU A 277 -41.04 5.84 15.88
CA LEU A 277 -42.27 6.39 16.44
C LEU A 277 -43.34 6.60 15.36
N THR A 278 -44.55 6.12 15.60
CA THR A 278 -45.72 6.28 14.74
C THR A 278 -46.81 7.07 15.47
N ILE A 279 -47.29 8.13 14.82
CA ILE A 279 -48.21 9.13 15.36
C ILE A 279 -49.49 9.11 14.51
N ALA A 280 -50.66 8.97 15.13
CA ALA A 280 -51.92 8.99 14.38
C ALA A 280 -52.16 10.37 13.73
N GLY A 281 -52.61 10.39 12.47
CA GLY A 281 -52.70 11.65 11.72
C GLY A 281 -53.75 12.62 12.22
N ASN A 282 -54.70 12.15 13.03
CA ASN A 282 -55.65 12.98 13.75
C ASN A 282 -55.01 13.79 14.91
N GLN A 283 -53.70 13.66 15.15
CA GLN A 283 -52.90 14.51 16.06
C GLN A 283 -52.42 15.81 15.40
N LEU A 284 -52.50 15.92 14.07
CA LEU A 284 -52.27 17.15 13.34
C LEU A 284 -53.58 17.85 13.01
N ASP A 285 -53.55 19.17 12.82
CA ASP A 285 -54.75 19.98 12.56
C ASP A 285 -55.40 19.62 11.21
N SER A 286 -54.60 19.43 10.15
CA SER A 286 -55.07 18.82 8.89
C SER A 286 -54.68 17.33 8.82
N THR A 287 -55.64 16.44 8.62
CA THR A 287 -55.39 14.98 8.60
C THR A 287 -55.11 14.50 7.17
N GLY A 288 -53.89 14.71 6.69
CA GLY A 288 -53.45 14.32 5.34
C GLY A 288 -53.10 12.82 5.18
N ALA A 289 -52.87 12.10 6.28
CA ALA A 289 -52.65 10.66 6.32
C ALA A 289 -53.29 10.05 7.57
N ALA A 290 -53.54 8.74 7.57
CA ALA A 290 -54.08 8.04 8.75
C ALA A 290 -53.06 7.95 9.90
N GLN A 291 -51.78 7.80 9.57
CA GLN A 291 -50.65 7.78 10.50
C GLN A 291 -49.41 8.38 9.83
N TYR A 292 -48.52 8.94 10.65
CA TYR A 292 -47.21 9.46 10.27
C TYR A 292 -46.12 8.68 11.01
N THR A 293 -45.04 8.31 10.34
CA THR A 293 -43.84 7.75 11.00
C THR A 293 -42.80 8.85 11.12
N ALA A 294 -42.34 9.13 12.34
CA ALA A 294 -41.40 10.20 12.58
C ALA A 294 -39.97 9.80 12.21
N LYS A 295 -39.24 10.70 11.55
CA LYS A 295 -37.86 10.48 11.07
C LYS A 295 -36.82 11.08 12.02
N GLY A 296 -35.96 10.27 12.61
CA GLY A 296 -34.85 10.73 13.44
C GLY A 296 -34.45 9.68 14.47
N ASN A 297 -33.20 9.74 14.93
CA ASN A 297 -32.56 8.60 15.59
C ASN A 297 -32.73 8.74 17.12
N VAL A 298 -33.82 8.18 17.65
CA VAL A 298 -33.96 7.93 19.09
C VAL A 298 -33.33 6.57 19.37
N VAL A 299 -32.22 6.59 20.11
CA VAL A 299 -31.43 5.41 20.43
C VAL A 299 -31.41 5.23 21.93
N PHE A 300 -31.95 4.11 22.40
CA PHE A 300 -31.71 3.63 23.74
C PHE A 300 -30.36 2.91 23.73
N GLU A 301 -29.39 3.43 24.48
CA GLU A 301 -28.09 2.80 24.73
C GLU A 301 -28.28 1.78 25.86
N GLY A 302 -27.81 0.54 25.67
CA GLY A 302 -28.08 -0.57 26.58
C GLY A 302 -27.27 -0.56 27.87
N ASN A 303 -27.24 -1.74 28.50
CA ASN A 303 -26.53 -2.01 29.75
C ASN A 303 -25.16 -1.29 29.82
N PRO A 304 -24.96 -0.30 30.71
CA PRO A 304 -23.75 0.51 30.76
C PRO A 304 -22.54 -0.22 31.33
N ASN A 305 -22.74 -1.42 31.87
CA ASN A 305 -21.71 -2.27 32.45
C ASN A 305 -21.00 -3.12 31.38
N TYR A 306 -19.75 -3.50 31.66
CA TYR A 306 -19.01 -4.42 30.80
C TYR A 306 -19.49 -5.87 31.01
N THR A 307 -20.21 -6.41 30.04
CA THR A 307 -20.61 -7.82 29.98
C THR A 307 -19.52 -8.62 29.27
N LEU A 308 -19.05 -9.72 29.89
CA LEU A 308 -18.08 -10.64 29.30
C LEU A 308 -18.71 -11.41 28.12
N ILE A 309 -18.03 -11.45 26.98
CA ILE A 309 -18.49 -12.15 25.76
C ILE A 309 -17.51 -13.22 25.26
N TYR A 310 -16.24 -13.10 25.61
CA TYR A 310 -15.23 -14.08 25.23
C TYR A 310 -14.19 -14.16 26.33
N GLN A 311 -13.82 -15.39 26.69
CA GLN A 311 -12.66 -15.64 27.52
C GLN A 311 -11.87 -16.85 27.01
N ASP A 312 -10.56 -16.79 27.15
CA ASP A 312 -9.75 -17.97 27.29
C ASP A 312 -8.87 -17.86 28.52
N GLU A 313 -9.14 -18.75 29.46
CA GLU A 313 -8.48 -18.88 30.77
C GLU A 313 -7.32 -19.89 30.72
N PHE A 314 -6.97 -20.36 29.50
CA PHE A 314 -5.88 -21.28 29.16
C PHE A 314 -5.74 -22.57 30.01
N ASN A 315 -6.80 -22.91 30.75
CA ASN A 315 -6.97 -24.09 31.59
C ASN A 315 -6.90 -25.39 30.77
N GLY A 316 -5.69 -25.92 30.62
CA GLY A 316 -5.43 -27.18 29.93
C GLY A 316 -3.95 -27.44 29.71
N THR A 317 -3.66 -28.44 28.87
CA THR A 317 -2.29 -28.80 28.47
C THR A 317 -2.24 -29.10 26.98
N GLY A 318 -1.15 -28.74 26.30
CA GLY A 318 -0.95 -29.06 24.89
C GLY A 318 -1.15 -27.84 23.98
N LYS A 319 -2.02 -27.93 22.96
CA LYS A 319 -2.23 -26.86 21.98
C LYS A 319 -3.34 -25.89 22.43
N PRO A 320 -3.29 -24.60 22.06
CA PRO A 320 -4.42 -23.69 22.23
C PRO A 320 -5.69 -24.23 21.55
N ASP A 321 -6.85 -23.88 22.07
CA ASP A 321 -8.15 -24.27 21.53
C ASP A 321 -8.32 -23.76 20.09
N ILE A 322 -8.42 -24.69 19.13
CA ILE A 322 -8.56 -24.37 17.70
C ILE A 322 -9.91 -23.77 17.32
N THR A 323 -10.89 -23.77 18.21
CA THR A 323 -12.17 -23.06 18.04
C THR A 323 -12.05 -21.58 18.38
N LYS A 324 -11.07 -21.21 19.23
CA LYS A 324 -10.77 -19.86 19.71
C LYS A 324 -9.57 -19.20 19.02
N TRP A 325 -8.54 -19.98 18.70
CA TRP A 325 -7.24 -19.48 18.26
C TRP A 325 -6.74 -20.18 16.99
N THR A 326 -5.86 -19.49 16.28
CA THR A 326 -5.06 -20.00 15.17
C THR A 326 -3.59 -19.73 15.47
N ILE A 327 -2.73 -20.76 15.45
CA ILE A 327 -1.28 -20.56 15.40
C ILE A 327 -0.93 -20.11 13.98
N ASP A 328 -0.23 -18.99 13.84
CA ASP A 328 -0.05 -18.26 12.58
C ASP A 328 1.43 -18.24 12.12
N PRO A 329 1.87 -19.19 11.27
CA PRO A 329 3.28 -19.31 10.90
C PRO A 329 3.70 -18.27 9.87
N ARG A 330 4.88 -17.67 10.05
CA ARG A 330 5.42 -16.60 9.19
C ARG A 330 6.93 -16.77 9.01
N PRO A 331 7.48 -16.42 7.82
CA PRO A 331 8.91 -16.49 7.57
C PRO A 331 9.69 -15.49 8.43
N LYS A 332 11.00 -15.70 8.54
CA LYS A 332 11.94 -14.72 9.11
C LYS A 332 11.82 -13.37 8.38
N GLY A 333 11.84 -12.28 9.15
CA GLY A 333 11.85 -10.90 8.64
C GLY A 333 10.53 -10.47 8.01
N TRP A 334 9.40 -11.07 8.39
CA TRP A 334 8.12 -10.92 7.70
C TRP A 334 7.67 -9.47 7.50
N ILE A 335 7.73 -8.63 8.54
CA ILE A 335 7.41 -7.20 8.45
C ILE A 335 8.59 -6.36 8.96
N ASN A 336 8.95 -6.44 10.24
CA ASN A 336 9.82 -5.45 10.89
C ASN A 336 11.31 -5.85 10.94
N GLY A 337 11.79 -6.67 9.99
CA GLY A 337 13.17 -7.17 9.98
C GLY A 337 13.51 -8.16 11.10
N GLU A 338 12.48 -8.72 11.74
CA GLU A 338 12.53 -9.69 12.83
C GLU A 338 13.36 -10.94 12.48
N GLN A 339 13.96 -11.59 13.47
CA GLN A 339 14.94 -12.66 13.25
C GLN A 339 14.39 -14.08 13.40
N GLN A 340 13.23 -14.25 14.05
CA GLN A 340 12.54 -15.53 14.23
C GLN A 340 11.70 -15.94 13.02
N VAL A 341 11.57 -17.25 12.83
CA VAL A 341 10.45 -17.85 12.09
C VAL A 341 9.30 -18.03 13.10
N TYR A 342 8.11 -17.52 12.81
CA TYR A 342 6.91 -17.92 13.56
C TYR A 342 6.50 -19.31 13.07
N THR A 343 6.45 -20.29 13.97
CA THR A 343 6.32 -21.72 13.61
C THR A 343 4.90 -22.26 13.74
N ASP A 344 4.62 -23.42 13.13
CA ASP A 344 3.33 -24.09 13.22
C ASP A 344 3.17 -24.95 14.49
N SER A 345 2.01 -25.61 14.61
CA SER A 345 1.65 -26.42 15.78
C SER A 345 2.47 -27.71 15.98
N SER A 346 3.39 -28.07 15.08
CA SER A 346 4.37 -29.14 15.31
C SER A 346 5.50 -28.66 16.24
N TYR A 347 5.85 -27.38 16.19
CA TYR A 347 6.90 -26.78 17.02
C TYR A 347 6.38 -26.34 18.39
N ASP A 348 7.26 -26.47 19.39
CA ASP A 348 6.99 -26.21 20.81
C ASP A 348 7.14 -24.72 21.20
N ASN A 349 6.62 -23.82 20.37
CA ASN A 349 6.73 -22.35 20.55
C ASN A 349 5.44 -21.68 21.06
N ALA A 350 4.31 -22.40 21.05
CA ALA A 350 3.04 -21.95 21.60
C ALA A 350 2.30 -23.16 22.20
N ARG A 351 2.12 -23.20 23.52
CA ARG A 351 1.50 -24.32 24.24
C ARG A 351 0.75 -23.87 25.49
N LEU A 352 -0.27 -24.63 25.88
CA LEU A 352 -0.88 -24.53 27.21
C LEU A 352 -0.04 -25.33 28.22
N ARG A 353 0.40 -24.67 29.30
CA ARG A 353 1.16 -25.26 30.42
C ARG A 353 0.80 -24.53 31.72
N ASN A 354 0.56 -25.28 32.79
CA ASN A 354 0.34 -24.74 34.15
C ASN A 354 -0.75 -23.65 34.24
N GLY A 355 -1.81 -23.76 33.44
CA GLY A 355 -2.90 -22.76 33.37
C GLY A 355 -2.63 -21.56 32.45
N CYS A 356 -1.44 -21.44 31.84
CA CYS A 356 -1.11 -20.34 30.95
C CYS A 356 -0.91 -20.81 29.49
N LEU A 357 -1.22 -19.91 28.54
CA LEU A 357 -0.63 -19.94 27.21
C LEU A 357 0.82 -19.45 27.31
N VAL A 358 1.77 -20.33 27.03
CA VAL A 358 3.21 -20.04 26.98
C VAL A 358 3.63 -19.87 25.53
N ILE A 359 4.13 -18.69 25.18
CA ILE A 359 4.71 -18.35 23.87
C ILE A 359 6.22 -18.20 24.05
N THR A 360 6.98 -19.16 23.53
CA THR A 360 8.43 -19.29 23.75
C THR A 360 9.22 -18.91 22.50
N GLY A 361 10.14 -17.95 22.65
CA GLY A 361 11.21 -17.70 21.68
C GLY A 361 12.44 -18.56 22.02
N LYS A 362 13.09 -19.14 21.01
CA LYS A 362 14.24 -20.03 21.21
C LYS A 362 15.17 -20.09 19.99
N ARG A 363 16.40 -20.56 20.21
CA ARG A 363 17.42 -20.75 19.17
C ARG A 363 17.55 -22.23 18.80
N ASP A 364 16.71 -22.70 17.88
CA ASP A 364 16.61 -24.11 17.51
C ASP A 364 16.66 -24.39 15.99
N PHE A 365 16.92 -23.38 15.15
CA PHE A 365 17.07 -23.53 13.69
C PHE A 365 15.85 -24.23 13.02
N PRO A 366 14.62 -23.70 13.13
CA PRO A 366 13.38 -24.39 12.75
C PRO A 366 13.31 -24.87 11.29
N ASN A 367 14.04 -24.24 10.37
CA ASN A 367 14.12 -24.65 8.96
C ASN A 367 15.41 -25.42 8.62
N TYR A 368 16.12 -25.92 9.63
CA TYR A 368 17.48 -26.51 9.55
C TYR A 368 18.50 -25.59 8.84
N ASN A 369 18.25 -24.27 8.87
CA ASN A 369 19.02 -23.26 8.18
C ASN A 369 19.80 -22.38 9.17
N THR A 370 21.12 -22.34 9.04
CA THR A 370 22.00 -21.53 9.92
C THR A 370 21.78 -20.02 9.81
N THR A 371 21.12 -19.50 8.76
CA THR A 371 20.74 -18.08 8.65
C THR A 371 19.40 -17.75 9.31
N GLU A 372 18.65 -18.77 9.73
CA GLU A 372 17.37 -18.68 10.45
C GLU A 372 17.46 -19.44 11.79
N PRO A 373 18.34 -19.02 12.72
CA PRO A 373 18.59 -19.77 13.95
C PRO A 373 17.46 -19.70 14.99
N TRP A 374 16.49 -18.80 14.81
CA TRP A 374 15.48 -18.43 15.80
C TRP A 374 14.07 -18.92 15.41
N SER A 375 13.31 -19.41 16.39
CA SER A 375 11.86 -19.65 16.27
C SER A 375 11.08 -18.94 17.37
N SER A 376 9.80 -18.65 17.11
CA SER A 376 8.85 -18.17 18.12
C SER A 376 7.41 -18.54 17.75
N GLY A 377 6.46 -18.19 18.62
CA GLY A 377 5.02 -18.37 18.41
C GLY A 377 4.29 -17.06 18.12
N ARG A 378 3.26 -17.15 17.27
CA ARG A 378 2.25 -16.11 17.01
C ARG A 378 0.88 -16.77 17.01
N VAL A 379 -0.06 -16.23 17.78
CA VAL A 379 -1.38 -16.82 18.03
C VAL A 379 -2.43 -15.73 17.80
N ILE A 380 -3.45 -16.00 16.98
CA ILE A 380 -4.44 -15.00 16.53
C ILE A 380 -5.88 -15.49 16.70
N SER A 381 -6.83 -14.59 17.00
CA SER A 381 -8.26 -14.91 17.13
C SER A 381 -9.07 -14.70 15.83
N GLN A 382 -8.41 -14.39 14.71
CA GLN A 382 -9.07 -13.99 13.45
C GLN A 382 -10.07 -15.04 12.93
N ASN A 383 -11.31 -14.62 12.62
CA ASN A 383 -12.45 -15.47 12.23
C ASN A 383 -12.95 -16.44 13.33
N LYS A 384 -12.49 -16.25 14.59
CA LYS A 384 -12.89 -17.00 15.79
C LYS A 384 -13.60 -16.08 16.77
N MET A 385 -12.91 -15.00 17.14
CA MET A 385 -13.41 -13.87 17.92
C MET A 385 -12.90 -12.58 17.29
N ASP A 386 -13.80 -11.91 16.57
CA ASP A 386 -13.60 -10.61 15.93
C ASP A 386 -14.69 -9.65 16.46
N PHE A 387 -14.31 -8.49 16.99
CA PHE A 387 -15.22 -7.60 17.71
C PHE A 387 -14.96 -6.12 17.38
N LYS A 388 -15.98 -5.28 17.62
CA LYS A 388 -15.89 -3.82 17.49
C LYS A 388 -16.31 -3.17 18.78
N TYR A 389 -15.47 -2.28 19.32
CA TYR A 389 -15.64 -1.66 20.65
C TYR A 389 -15.60 -2.70 21.78
N GLY A 390 -15.43 -2.24 23.02
CA GLY A 390 -15.44 -3.10 24.21
C GLY A 390 -14.34 -2.78 25.21
N LYS A 391 -14.00 -3.78 26.04
CA LYS A 391 -12.80 -3.82 26.86
C LYS A 391 -12.09 -5.13 26.60
N VAL A 392 -10.78 -5.08 26.37
CA VAL A 392 -9.90 -6.24 26.36
C VAL A 392 -9.08 -6.21 27.64
N GLU A 393 -8.92 -7.36 28.28
CA GLU A 393 -7.98 -7.59 29.37
C GLU A 393 -7.13 -8.82 29.03
N VAL A 394 -5.82 -8.67 29.08
CA VAL A 394 -4.87 -9.77 28.91
C VAL A 394 -3.93 -9.78 30.10
N ARG A 395 -4.01 -10.81 30.93
CA ARG A 395 -3.13 -10.97 32.09
C ARG A 395 -1.89 -11.74 31.70
N ALA A 396 -0.72 -11.12 31.74
CA ALA A 396 0.51 -11.71 31.22
C ALA A 396 1.77 -11.35 32.03
N ARG A 397 2.78 -12.22 31.91
CA ARG A 397 4.17 -12.02 32.35
C ARG A 397 5.07 -12.14 31.13
N LEU A 398 6.04 -11.23 30.99
CA LEU A 398 6.79 -10.97 29.76
C LEU A 398 8.21 -11.57 29.79
N PRO A 399 8.83 -11.85 28.63
CA PRO A 399 10.23 -12.26 28.55
C PRO A 399 11.19 -11.10 28.91
N ARG A 400 12.24 -11.41 29.68
CA ARG A 400 13.35 -10.51 30.01
C ARG A 400 14.38 -10.40 28.89
N ALA A 401 14.52 -11.43 28.06
CA ALA A 401 15.68 -11.64 27.19
C ALA A 401 16.00 -10.47 26.25
N ARG A 402 17.27 -10.05 26.16
CA ARG A 402 17.70 -8.96 25.26
C ARG A 402 17.51 -9.36 23.81
N GLY A 403 16.82 -8.50 23.08
CA GLY A 403 16.27 -8.78 21.75
C GLY A 403 14.80 -9.19 21.75
N SER A 404 14.15 -9.42 22.90
CA SER A 404 12.72 -9.73 22.93
C SER A 404 11.88 -8.53 22.53
N TRP A 405 10.76 -8.79 21.85
CA TRP A 405 9.68 -7.83 21.62
C TRP A 405 8.33 -8.59 21.74
N PRO A 406 7.88 -8.89 22.97
CA PRO A 406 6.52 -9.37 23.24
C PRO A 406 5.49 -8.31 22.87
N ALA A 407 4.36 -8.75 22.31
CA ALA A 407 3.27 -7.88 21.90
C ALA A 407 1.88 -8.51 22.15
N ILE A 408 0.94 -7.68 22.63
CA ILE A 408 -0.49 -7.95 22.76
C ILE A 408 -1.21 -6.83 22.02
N TRP A 409 -1.79 -7.15 20.86
CA TRP A 409 -2.24 -6.16 19.89
C TRP A 409 -3.41 -6.67 19.07
N LEU A 410 -4.09 -5.76 18.38
CA LEU A 410 -5.25 -6.05 17.55
C LEU A 410 -5.05 -5.54 16.13
N MET A 411 -5.46 -6.35 15.16
CA MET A 411 -5.52 -5.98 13.73
C MET A 411 -6.97 -6.03 13.22
N PRO A 412 -7.32 -5.23 12.20
CA PRO A 412 -8.63 -5.30 11.56
C PRO A 412 -8.82 -6.67 10.89
N THR A 413 -10.01 -7.26 11.04
CA THR A 413 -10.33 -8.55 10.41
C THR A 413 -10.54 -8.41 8.89
N THR A 414 -10.86 -7.20 8.40
CA THR A 414 -11.02 -6.86 6.99
C THR A 414 -10.27 -5.56 6.63
N SER A 415 -9.63 -5.50 5.46
CA SER A 415 -8.99 -4.29 4.92
C SER A 415 -10.03 -3.25 4.41
N ALA A 416 -10.99 -2.85 5.25
CA ALA A 416 -12.15 -2.03 4.85
C ALA A 416 -11.77 -0.70 4.19
N TYR A 417 -10.65 -0.08 4.60
CA TYR A 417 -10.14 1.17 4.05
C TYR A 417 -8.92 0.97 3.13
N GLY A 418 -8.56 -0.29 2.84
CA GLY A 418 -7.31 -0.71 2.22
C GLY A 418 -6.33 -1.31 3.24
N ASP A 419 -5.19 -1.80 2.75
CA ASP A 419 -4.19 -2.49 3.57
C ASP A 419 -3.52 -1.58 4.61
N TRP A 420 -2.86 -2.19 5.59
CA TRP A 420 -2.16 -1.50 6.67
C TRP A 420 -1.25 -0.36 6.15
N PRO A 421 -1.24 0.83 6.78
CA PRO A 421 -1.91 1.22 8.02
C PRO A 421 -3.35 1.76 7.84
N ARG A 422 -3.94 1.64 6.64
CA ARG A 422 -5.21 2.33 6.30
C ARG A 422 -6.42 1.85 7.09
N SER A 423 -6.47 0.56 7.40
CA SER A 423 -7.53 -0.03 8.25
C SER A 423 -7.16 -0.11 9.73
N GLY A 424 -6.05 0.51 10.15
CA GLY A 424 -5.61 0.64 11.54
C GLY A 424 -4.89 -0.57 12.14
N GLU A 425 -4.37 -0.37 13.34
CA GLU A 425 -3.72 -1.35 14.24
C GLU A 425 -3.74 -0.75 15.67
N LEU A 426 -3.91 -1.60 16.69
CA LEU A 426 -4.11 -1.19 18.09
C LEU A 426 -3.30 -2.04 19.06
N ASP A 427 -2.24 -1.47 19.60
CA ASP A 427 -1.26 -2.16 20.43
C ASP A 427 -1.54 -1.90 21.91
N ILE A 428 -2.13 -2.89 22.57
CA ILE A 428 -2.48 -2.81 24.00
C ILE A 428 -1.21 -2.76 24.83
N MET A 429 -0.27 -3.65 24.53
CA MET A 429 1.01 -3.80 25.22
C MET A 429 2.08 -4.14 24.20
N GLU A 430 3.10 -3.30 24.13
CA GLU A 430 4.41 -3.65 23.60
C GLU A 430 5.46 -3.51 24.70
N HIS A 431 6.47 -4.36 24.68
CA HIS A 431 7.66 -4.23 25.53
C HIS A 431 8.88 -4.71 24.75
N VAL A 432 10.07 -4.24 25.14
CA VAL A 432 11.33 -4.57 24.48
C VAL A 432 12.38 -4.93 25.53
N GLY A 433 12.97 -6.13 25.46
CA GLY A 433 13.98 -6.59 26.42
C GLY A 433 15.24 -5.70 26.48
N ASN A 434 15.60 -5.04 25.37
CA ASN A 434 16.68 -4.05 25.32
C ASN A 434 16.33 -2.69 25.96
N LYS A 435 15.06 -2.43 26.26
CA LYS A 435 14.58 -1.25 27.00
C LYS A 435 13.72 -1.72 28.18
N PHE A 436 14.29 -2.66 28.94
CA PHE A 436 13.57 -3.43 29.96
C PHE A 436 12.77 -2.54 30.94
N GLY A 437 11.63 -3.06 31.36
CA GLY A 437 10.63 -2.35 32.15
C GLY A 437 9.86 -1.23 31.46
N THR A 438 10.24 -0.75 30.26
CA THR A 438 9.39 0.20 29.51
C THR A 438 8.32 -0.55 28.74
N VAL A 439 7.07 -0.35 29.12
CA VAL A 439 5.88 -0.92 28.45
C VAL A 439 5.13 0.20 27.73
N LEU A 440 4.76 -0.02 26.47
CA LEU A 440 4.09 0.94 25.61
C LEU A 440 2.67 0.49 25.25
N SER A 441 1.83 1.46 24.90
CA SER A 441 0.60 1.22 24.13
C SER A 441 0.61 2.16 22.92
N THR A 442 0.30 1.62 21.74
CA THR A 442 0.46 2.30 20.45
C THR A 442 -0.85 2.23 19.65
N VAL A 443 -1.09 3.25 18.84
CA VAL A 443 -2.21 3.35 17.90
C VAL A 443 -1.64 3.74 16.55
N HIS A 444 -1.98 2.99 15.50
CA HIS A 444 -1.50 3.22 14.15
C HIS A 444 -2.66 3.48 13.17
N THR A 445 -2.52 4.54 12.36
CA THR A 445 -3.52 5.02 11.39
C THR A 445 -2.82 5.44 10.09
N GLN A 446 -3.57 5.71 9.01
CA GLN A 446 -3.00 6.25 7.77
C GLN A 446 -2.22 7.57 7.99
N ASN A 447 -2.71 8.42 8.89
CA ASN A 447 -2.07 9.70 9.20
C ASN A 447 -1.00 9.60 10.31
N ASN A 448 -1.04 8.59 11.19
CA ASN A 448 -0.09 8.42 12.29
C ASN A 448 0.46 6.98 12.34
N ASN A 449 1.62 6.74 11.73
CA ASN A 449 2.28 5.43 11.74
C ASN A 449 3.80 5.55 11.57
N TRP A 450 4.54 4.52 11.98
CA TRP A 450 6.00 4.54 12.01
C TRP A 450 6.67 4.81 10.64
N MET A 451 5.99 4.54 9.52
CA MET A 451 6.55 4.83 8.18
C MET A 451 6.52 6.33 7.83
N ASN A 452 5.63 7.11 8.44
CA ASN A 452 5.52 8.56 8.21
C ASN A 452 6.17 9.42 9.32
N GLY A 453 6.74 8.76 10.35
CA GLY A 453 7.43 9.41 11.45
C GLY A 453 6.52 9.96 12.56
N SER A 454 5.20 9.78 12.47
CA SER A 454 4.25 10.14 13.54
C SER A 454 3.78 8.91 14.31
N HIS A 455 3.67 9.02 15.63
CA HIS A 455 3.26 7.95 16.53
C HIS A 455 2.27 8.46 17.58
N THR A 456 1.06 7.89 17.59
CA THR A 456 0.08 8.05 18.67
C THR A 456 0.30 6.95 19.71
N SER A 457 1.02 7.27 20.79
CA SER A 457 1.43 6.28 21.80
C SER A 457 1.57 6.88 23.20
N GLY A 458 1.56 6.01 24.22
CA GLY A 458 1.98 6.32 25.59
C GLY A 458 2.78 5.15 26.19
N ASN A 459 3.34 5.35 27.37
CA ASN A 459 4.16 4.32 28.04
C ASN A 459 4.14 4.44 29.57
N ARG A 460 4.52 3.35 30.24
CA ARG A 460 4.79 3.27 31.67
C ARG A 460 6.06 2.47 31.94
N THR A 461 6.71 2.75 33.07
CA THR A 461 7.76 1.89 33.62
C THR A 461 7.15 0.90 34.61
N ILE A 462 7.33 -0.39 34.36
CA ILE A 462 6.92 -1.52 35.21
C ILE A 462 8.12 -2.45 35.29
N THR A 463 8.85 -2.46 36.41
CA THR A 463 10.18 -3.08 36.49
C THR A 463 10.17 -4.59 36.74
N ASP A 464 9.00 -5.15 37.02
CA ASP A 464 8.75 -6.51 37.48
C ASP A 464 8.00 -7.38 36.46
N VAL A 465 7.82 -6.89 35.22
CA VAL A 465 7.07 -7.57 34.14
C VAL A 465 7.54 -8.99 33.80
N ASP A 466 8.77 -9.37 34.17
CA ASP A 466 9.32 -10.70 33.97
C ASP A 466 9.13 -11.64 35.18
N THR A 467 8.66 -11.13 36.31
CA THR A 467 8.44 -11.89 37.56
C THR A 467 6.98 -11.89 38.01
N VAL A 468 6.22 -10.83 37.71
CA VAL A 468 4.82 -10.64 38.09
C VAL A 468 3.91 -10.71 36.86
N PHE A 469 2.66 -11.15 37.06
CA PHE A 469 1.61 -11.12 36.03
C PHE A 469 0.77 -9.85 36.15
N HIS A 470 0.87 -8.97 35.16
CA HIS A 470 0.14 -7.71 35.08
C HIS A 470 -1.08 -7.83 34.15
N VAL A 471 -2.11 -7.02 34.38
CA VAL A 471 -3.30 -6.93 33.51
C VAL A 471 -3.11 -5.78 32.53
N TYR A 472 -2.81 -6.11 31.28
CA TYR A 472 -2.74 -5.16 30.17
C TYR A 472 -4.13 -5.04 29.54
N ALA A 473 -4.68 -3.83 29.48
CA ALA A 473 -6.07 -3.63 29.08
C ALA A 473 -6.30 -2.40 28.19
N MET A 474 -7.33 -2.50 27.35
CA MET A 474 -7.78 -1.46 26.41
C MET A 474 -9.30 -1.34 26.49
N GLU A 475 -9.81 -0.13 26.73
CA GLU A 475 -11.22 0.25 26.65
C GLU A 475 -11.44 1.04 25.35
N TRP A 476 -12.25 0.53 24.42
CA TRP A 476 -12.48 1.09 23.09
C TRP A 476 -13.97 1.39 22.89
N SER A 477 -14.30 2.62 22.52
CA SER A 477 -15.65 3.07 22.16
C SER A 477 -15.63 3.81 20.82
N GLU A 478 -16.79 4.30 20.37
CA GLU A 478 -16.86 5.20 19.19
C GLU A 478 -16.21 6.57 19.42
N ASP A 479 -15.86 6.92 20.65
CA ASP A 479 -15.32 8.23 21.06
C ASP A 479 -13.85 8.20 21.49
N SER A 480 -13.32 7.07 21.96
CA SER A 480 -11.94 6.98 22.43
C SER A 480 -11.41 5.54 22.55
N ILE A 481 -10.09 5.40 22.61
CA ILE A 481 -9.37 4.18 22.94
C ILE A 481 -8.44 4.49 24.12
N ARG A 482 -8.72 3.91 25.28
CA ARG A 482 -8.03 4.15 26.55
C ARG A 482 -7.28 2.89 26.98
N PHE A 483 -5.98 3.01 27.21
CA PHE A 483 -5.11 1.93 27.63
C PHE A 483 -4.78 2.04 29.12
N THR A 484 -4.77 0.90 29.83
CA THR A 484 -4.47 0.81 31.26
C THR A 484 -3.63 -0.43 31.57
N PHE A 485 -2.66 -0.31 32.46
CA PHE A 485 -1.90 -1.45 33.02
C PHE A 485 -2.21 -1.54 34.51
N ASP A 486 -2.70 -2.70 34.98
CA ASP A 486 -3.20 -2.88 36.36
C ASP A 486 -4.22 -1.80 36.77
N SER A 487 -5.13 -1.47 35.85
CA SER A 487 -6.09 -0.34 35.91
C SER A 487 -5.48 1.07 35.92
N LEU A 488 -4.16 1.23 35.99
CA LEU A 488 -3.48 2.52 35.90
C LEU A 488 -3.40 3.00 34.45
N HIS A 489 -3.93 4.20 34.18
CA HIS A 489 -3.98 4.79 32.85
C HIS A 489 -2.58 4.98 32.21
N CYS A 490 -2.39 4.44 31.00
CA CYS A 490 -1.19 4.57 30.18
C CYS A 490 -1.35 5.65 29.10
N TYR A 491 -2.42 5.54 28.29
CA TYR A 491 -2.67 6.41 27.15
C TYR A 491 -4.17 6.51 26.83
N THR A 492 -4.61 7.58 26.17
CA THR A 492 -5.93 7.66 25.54
C THR A 492 -5.80 8.33 24.19
N TYR A 493 -6.24 7.65 23.13
CA TYR A 493 -6.49 8.25 21.82
C TYR A 493 -7.97 8.65 21.74
N VAL A 494 -8.25 9.94 21.58
CA VAL A 494 -9.63 10.46 21.43
C VAL A 494 -9.97 10.52 19.94
N ASN A 495 -11.19 10.11 19.58
CA ASN A 495 -11.67 10.18 18.20
C ASN A 495 -11.79 11.65 17.76
N PRO A 496 -11.01 12.12 16.76
CA PRO A 496 -11.07 13.51 16.29
C PRO A 496 -12.33 13.82 15.47
N LYS A 497 -13.18 12.82 15.18
CA LYS A 497 -14.42 12.92 14.39
C LYS A 497 -14.20 13.49 12.98
N THR A 498 -13.04 13.18 12.38
CA THR A 498 -12.64 13.55 11.01
C THR A 498 -13.03 12.45 10.01
N ASP A 499 -12.09 11.63 9.52
CA ASP A 499 -12.37 10.48 8.66
C ASP A 499 -11.47 9.28 9.00
N TRP A 500 -11.64 8.18 8.24
CA TRP A 500 -10.94 6.90 8.45
C TRP A 500 -9.40 7.00 8.46
N LYS A 501 -8.80 8.09 7.96
CA LYS A 501 -7.34 8.26 8.01
C LYS A 501 -6.81 8.55 9.42
N ASP A 502 -7.65 9.12 10.27
CA ASP A 502 -7.40 9.30 11.71
C ASP A 502 -8.15 8.27 12.55
N TRP A 503 -9.37 7.88 12.14
CA TRP A 503 -10.18 6.90 12.87
C TRP A 503 -10.68 5.74 11.99
N PRO A 504 -9.83 4.74 11.70
CA PRO A 504 -10.25 3.47 11.08
C PRO A 504 -10.89 2.49 12.08
N PHE A 505 -11.00 2.89 13.36
CA PHE A 505 -11.40 2.03 14.48
C PHE A 505 -12.92 1.94 14.65
N ASP A 506 -13.62 1.73 13.53
CA ASP A 506 -15.08 1.52 13.44
C ASP A 506 -15.46 0.19 12.74
N GLN A 507 -14.46 -0.70 12.56
CA GLN A 507 -14.56 -2.04 12.00
C GLN A 507 -14.40 -3.13 13.08
N LYS A 508 -14.54 -4.42 12.71
CA LYS A 508 -14.20 -5.54 13.62
C LYS A 508 -12.69 -5.85 13.58
N PHE A 509 -12.10 -6.02 14.75
CA PHE A 509 -10.69 -6.33 14.98
C PHE A 509 -10.53 -7.68 15.71
N HIS A 510 -9.38 -8.32 15.58
CA HIS A 510 -9.02 -9.58 16.23
C HIS A 510 -7.71 -9.47 17.02
N ILE A 511 -7.56 -10.28 18.06
CA ILE A 511 -6.41 -10.26 18.96
C ILE A 511 -5.25 -11.07 18.36
N ILE A 512 -4.03 -10.57 18.59
CA ILE A 512 -2.75 -11.20 18.27
C ILE A 512 -1.89 -11.24 19.54
N LEU A 513 -1.26 -12.38 19.79
CA LEU A 513 -0.27 -12.61 20.85
C LEU A 513 1.00 -13.18 20.21
N ASN A 514 2.16 -12.54 20.41
CA ASN A 514 3.45 -13.07 19.94
C ASN A 514 4.65 -12.60 20.78
N VAL A 515 5.79 -13.22 20.53
CA VAL A 515 7.11 -12.74 20.96
C VAL A 515 8.02 -12.63 19.73
N ALA A 516 8.27 -11.40 19.26
CA ALA A 516 9.27 -11.14 18.23
C ALA A 516 10.69 -11.20 18.82
N ILE A 517 11.68 -11.44 17.96
CA ILE A 517 13.10 -11.54 18.31
C ILE A 517 13.91 -10.63 17.37
N GLY A 518 14.49 -9.57 17.92
CA GLY A 518 15.19 -8.54 17.17
C GLY A 518 14.26 -7.68 16.32
N GLY A 519 14.67 -7.37 15.09
CA GLY A 519 13.94 -6.44 14.22
C GLY A 519 14.05 -4.98 14.67
N GLY A 520 13.24 -4.10 14.08
CA GLY A 520 13.35 -2.64 14.24
C GLY A 520 13.24 -2.14 15.67
N MET A 521 12.38 -2.73 16.50
CA MET A 521 12.21 -2.35 17.92
C MET A 521 12.93 -3.31 18.88
N GLY A 522 12.83 -4.63 18.67
CA GLY A 522 13.54 -5.61 19.51
C GLY A 522 15.07 -5.46 19.49
N GLY A 523 15.64 -5.05 18.35
CA GLY A 523 17.04 -4.64 18.24
C GLY A 523 18.06 -5.78 18.34
N ALA A 524 19.14 -5.56 19.10
CA ALA A 524 20.24 -6.51 19.22
C ALA A 524 19.87 -7.73 20.09
N VAL A 525 20.02 -8.94 19.55
CA VAL A 525 19.71 -10.18 20.29
C VAL A 525 20.94 -10.63 21.07
N THR A 526 20.78 -10.97 22.35
CA THR A 526 21.85 -11.58 23.16
C THR A 526 21.59 -13.07 23.33
N ASP A 527 22.31 -13.91 22.57
CA ASP A 527 22.13 -15.38 22.51
C ASP A 527 21.99 -16.07 23.88
N ALA A 528 22.73 -15.60 24.90
CA ALA A 528 22.78 -16.21 26.23
C ALA A 528 21.52 -16.00 27.08
N ASP A 529 20.62 -15.10 26.69
CA ASP A 529 19.38 -14.81 27.43
C ASP A 529 18.21 -15.74 27.02
N TRP A 530 18.40 -16.61 26.04
CA TRP A 530 17.35 -17.43 25.42
C TRP A 530 17.56 -18.93 25.69
N PRO A 531 16.49 -19.76 25.76
CA PRO A 531 15.08 -19.45 25.46
C PRO A 531 14.35 -18.70 26.58
N ASP A 532 13.36 -17.90 26.19
CA ASP A 532 12.53 -17.11 27.10
C ASP A 532 11.10 -16.99 26.55
N SER A 533 10.12 -16.66 27.39
CA SER A 533 8.68 -16.78 27.06
C SER A 533 7.81 -15.66 27.60
N MET A 534 6.79 -15.29 26.83
CA MET A 534 5.60 -14.62 27.36
C MET A 534 4.64 -15.69 27.88
N LEU A 535 4.14 -15.51 29.11
CA LEU A 535 3.10 -16.34 29.70
C LEU A 535 1.83 -15.51 29.79
N VAL A 536 0.73 -16.01 29.24
CA VAL A 536 -0.59 -15.39 29.31
C VAL A 536 -1.50 -16.27 30.15
N ASP A 537 -1.99 -15.73 31.25
CA ASP A 537 -2.86 -16.36 32.24
C ASP A 537 -4.32 -16.37 31.75
N TYR A 538 -4.81 -15.23 31.26
CA TYR A 538 -6.08 -15.16 30.55
C TYR A 538 -6.11 -14.09 29.46
N VAL A 539 -7.01 -14.27 28.50
CA VAL A 539 -7.53 -13.21 27.61
C VAL A 539 -9.04 -13.12 27.84
N ARG A 540 -9.55 -11.94 28.20
CA ARG A 540 -10.98 -11.66 28.35
C ARG A 540 -11.38 -10.47 27.50
N VAL A 541 -12.54 -10.56 26.85
CA VAL A 541 -13.17 -9.48 26.10
C VAL A 541 -14.59 -9.28 26.61
N TYR A 542 -14.90 -8.02 26.90
CA TYR A 542 -16.19 -7.54 27.38
C TYR A 542 -16.69 -6.43 26.46
N GLN A 543 -17.98 -6.10 26.46
CA GLN A 543 -18.45 -4.80 25.95
C GLN A 543 -19.58 -4.22 26.80
N LYS A 544 -19.83 -2.92 26.62
CA LYS A 544 -21.03 -2.23 27.09
C LYS A 544 -22.11 -2.28 26.02
N GLY A 545 -23.36 -2.04 26.38
CA GLY A 545 -24.46 -2.09 25.43
C GLY A 545 -24.72 -3.49 24.89
N ILE A 546 -24.44 -4.51 25.71
CA ILE A 546 -24.86 -5.89 25.46
C ILE A 546 -26.00 -6.20 26.42
N GLY A 547 -27.17 -6.49 25.86
CA GLY A 547 -28.33 -6.95 26.62
C GLY A 547 -28.16 -8.37 27.12
N THR A 548 -29.26 -8.97 27.57
CA THR A 548 -29.35 -10.43 27.60
C THR A 548 -29.13 -10.95 26.17
N PRO A 549 -28.25 -11.93 25.93
CA PRO A 549 -28.14 -12.54 24.60
C PRO A 549 -29.46 -13.22 24.23
N VAL A 550 -29.96 -12.96 23.02
CA VAL A 550 -31.15 -13.60 22.44
C VAL A 550 -30.79 -14.21 21.10
N LEU A 551 -31.56 -15.20 20.66
CA LEU A 551 -31.25 -15.98 19.45
C LEU A 551 -31.62 -15.19 18.19
N ASP A 552 -30.62 -14.64 17.50
CA ASP A 552 -30.83 -13.78 16.32
C ASP A 552 -30.59 -14.50 14.99
N SER A 553 -29.51 -15.29 14.88
CA SER A 553 -29.22 -15.99 13.62
C SER A 553 -28.51 -17.34 13.80
N ILE A 554 -28.64 -18.16 12.76
CA ILE A 554 -27.92 -19.42 12.61
C ILE A 554 -27.47 -19.55 11.14
N THR A 555 -26.23 -19.99 10.96
CA THR A 555 -25.61 -20.24 9.66
C THR A 555 -25.36 -21.73 9.48
N LEU A 556 -25.35 -22.22 8.25
CA LEU A 556 -25.11 -23.62 7.90
C LEU A 556 -24.12 -23.71 6.73
N THR A 557 -23.10 -24.56 6.87
CA THR A 557 -22.01 -24.75 5.92
C THR A 557 -21.78 -26.25 5.69
N PRO A 558 -21.70 -26.75 4.44
CA PRO A 558 -21.97 -26.02 3.19
C PRO A 558 -23.42 -25.53 3.10
N ALA A 559 -23.66 -24.59 2.19
CA ALA A 559 -25.00 -24.17 1.80
C ALA A 559 -25.63 -25.18 0.81
N ASN A 560 -26.52 -24.72 -0.07
CA ASN A 560 -27.11 -25.54 -1.13
C ASN A 560 -26.02 -26.24 -1.97
N ARG A 561 -26.16 -27.55 -2.21
CA ARG A 561 -25.14 -28.37 -2.89
C ARG A 561 -25.75 -29.54 -3.67
N ALA A 562 -25.15 -29.90 -4.79
CA ALA A 562 -25.48 -31.12 -5.53
C ALA A 562 -24.56 -32.30 -5.12
N TYR A 563 -25.14 -33.50 -5.03
CA TYR A 563 -24.49 -34.70 -4.50
C TYR A 563 -24.63 -35.90 -5.45
N ILE A 564 -23.67 -36.81 -5.40
CA ILE A 564 -23.84 -38.16 -5.95
C ILE A 564 -24.66 -38.97 -4.94
N SER A 565 -25.71 -39.65 -5.42
CA SER A 565 -26.57 -40.49 -4.58
C SER A 565 -25.77 -41.52 -3.77
N GLY A 566 -26.08 -41.62 -2.47
CA GLY A 566 -25.43 -42.51 -1.51
C GLY A 566 -24.09 -42.01 -0.95
N LYS A 567 -23.62 -40.80 -1.27
CA LYS A 567 -22.42 -40.21 -0.66
C LYS A 567 -22.75 -39.43 0.61
N SER A 568 -21.79 -39.39 1.54
CA SER A 568 -21.89 -38.69 2.82
C SER A 568 -20.95 -37.49 2.90
N PHE A 569 -21.39 -36.41 3.54
CA PHE A 569 -20.65 -35.15 3.71
C PHE A 569 -20.93 -34.51 5.08
N GLN A 570 -19.93 -33.84 5.63
CA GLN A 570 -20.04 -33.09 6.88
C GLN A 570 -20.69 -31.71 6.69
N TYR A 571 -21.76 -31.43 7.44
CA TYR A 571 -22.31 -30.08 7.65
C TYR A 571 -21.91 -29.55 9.03
N THR A 572 -21.78 -28.23 9.17
CA THR A 572 -21.47 -27.52 10.41
C THR A 572 -22.27 -26.23 10.48
N SER A 573 -22.70 -25.81 11.66
CA SER A 573 -23.43 -24.56 11.87
C SER A 573 -22.82 -23.70 12.98
N LYS A 574 -22.94 -22.37 12.84
CA LYS A 574 -22.69 -21.41 13.92
C LYS A 574 -23.99 -20.71 14.27
N VAL A 575 -24.24 -20.51 15.56
CA VAL A 575 -25.39 -19.79 16.12
C VAL A 575 -24.89 -18.47 16.70
N PHE A 576 -25.61 -17.38 16.50
CA PHE A 576 -25.21 -16.05 16.95
C PHE A 576 -26.33 -15.33 17.71
N ASP A 577 -25.93 -14.43 18.60
CA ASP A 577 -26.81 -13.49 19.26
C ASP A 577 -27.04 -12.21 18.43
N GLN A 578 -27.88 -11.31 18.93
CA GLN A 578 -28.24 -10.03 18.29
C GLN A 578 -27.08 -9.03 18.12
N ASN A 579 -25.86 -9.42 18.53
CA ASN A 579 -24.64 -8.61 18.52
C ASN A 579 -23.53 -9.30 17.68
N ASP A 580 -23.87 -10.34 16.89
CA ASP A 580 -22.98 -11.26 16.15
C ASP A 580 -22.11 -12.19 17.03
N PHE A 581 -22.35 -12.35 18.33
CA PHE A 581 -21.51 -13.21 19.18
C PHE A 581 -21.96 -14.68 19.14
N PRO A 582 -21.02 -15.65 19.04
CA PRO A 582 -21.37 -17.07 19.02
C PRO A 582 -22.08 -17.51 20.30
N LEU A 583 -23.32 -17.96 20.18
CA LEU A 583 -24.07 -18.54 21.30
C LEU A 583 -23.58 -19.99 21.57
N PRO A 584 -23.47 -20.42 22.85
CA PRO A 584 -23.01 -21.76 23.24
C PRO A 584 -24.09 -22.85 23.05
N VAL A 585 -24.80 -22.81 21.91
CA VAL A 585 -25.91 -23.70 21.57
C VAL A 585 -25.41 -24.79 20.62
N THR A 586 -25.74 -26.06 20.92
CA THR A 586 -25.49 -27.20 20.02
C THR A 586 -26.73 -27.43 19.15
N PRO A 587 -26.70 -27.18 17.82
CA PRO A 587 -27.90 -27.28 16.99
C PRO A 587 -28.29 -28.72 16.68
N VAL A 588 -29.60 -28.97 16.61
CA VAL A 588 -30.18 -30.26 16.22
C VAL A 588 -30.27 -30.33 14.69
N TYR A 589 -29.64 -31.32 14.09
CA TYR A 589 -29.66 -31.57 12.65
C TYR A 589 -30.77 -32.52 12.22
N SER A 590 -31.42 -32.22 11.09
CA SER A 590 -32.39 -33.10 10.42
C SER A 590 -32.24 -33.00 8.89
N ILE A 591 -32.65 -34.03 8.15
CA ILE A 591 -32.67 -34.04 6.68
C ILE A 591 -33.97 -34.66 6.16
N THR A 592 -34.55 -34.09 5.10
CA THR A 592 -35.71 -34.68 4.40
C THR A 592 -35.28 -35.51 3.19
N GLY A 593 -36.17 -36.37 2.67
CA GLY A 593 -35.93 -37.21 1.48
C GLY A 593 -35.78 -38.71 1.79
N THR A 594 -36.22 -39.57 0.88
CA THR A 594 -36.31 -41.02 1.09
C THR A 594 -34.93 -41.67 1.10
N GLY A 595 -34.57 -42.35 2.19
CA GLY A 595 -33.25 -42.97 2.37
C GLY A 595 -32.14 -41.98 2.72
N ASN A 596 -32.45 -40.70 2.89
CA ASN A 596 -31.52 -39.71 3.43
C ASN A 596 -31.34 -39.91 4.95
N SER A 597 -30.15 -39.59 5.47
CA SER A 597 -29.85 -39.68 6.90
C SER A 597 -28.89 -38.58 7.34
N ILE A 598 -28.95 -38.13 8.59
CA ILE A 598 -27.97 -37.19 9.16
C ILE A 598 -27.67 -37.56 10.61
N THR A 599 -26.42 -37.43 11.02
CA THR A 599 -25.99 -37.65 12.41
C THR A 599 -26.24 -36.40 13.26
N SER A 600 -26.27 -36.57 14.59
CA SER A 600 -26.29 -35.46 15.55
C SER A 600 -25.09 -34.51 15.41
N THR A 601 -23.97 -34.98 14.85
CA THR A 601 -22.79 -34.17 14.54
C THR A 601 -22.86 -33.51 13.16
N GLY A 602 -23.98 -33.58 12.44
CA GLY A 602 -24.16 -32.91 11.13
C GLY A 602 -23.64 -33.68 9.91
N ARG A 603 -23.18 -34.92 10.04
CA ARG A 603 -22.73 -35.73 8.90
C ARG A 603 -23.95 -36.30 8.16
N ALA A 604 -24.25 -35.77 6.97
CA ALA A 604 -25.39 -36.14 6.15
C ALA A 604 -25.01 -37.20 5.10
N THR A 605 -25.95 -38.07 4.73
CA THR A 605 -25.88 -38.97 3.57
C THR A 605 -27.10 -38.74 2.69
N VAL A 606 -26.89 -38.50 1.40
CA VAL A 606 -27.93 -38.02 0.48
C VAL A 606 -28.14 -39.05 -0.64
N VAL A 607 -29.33 -39.65 -0.68
CA VAL A 607 -29.78 -40.64 -1.67
C VAL A 607 -30.75 -40.00 -2.66
N THR A 608 -31.72 -39.22 -2.18
CA THR A 608 -32.64 -38.41 -2.99
C THR A 608 -32.46 -36.92 -2.70
N PRO A 609 -32.99 -35.99 -3.53
CA PRO A 609 -33.07 -34.59 -3.15
C PRO A 609 -33.79 -34.40 -1.80
N GLY A 610 -33.40 -33.35 -1.07
CA GLY A 610 -33.90 -33.05 0.26
C GLY A 610 -33.31 -31.79 0.86
N THR A 611 -33.76 -31.41 2.06
CA THR A 611 -33.32 -30.19 2.76
C THR A 611 -32.70 -30.59 4.09
N ILE A 612 -31.43 -30.24 4.29
CA ILE A 612 -30.77 -30.27 5.59
C ILE A 612 -31.27 -29.06 6.37
N THR A 613 -31.65 -29.26 7.63
CA THR A 613 -31.98 -28.19 8.57
C THR A 613 -31.14 -28.35 9.82
N ALA A 614 -30.45 -27.29 10.24
CA ALA A 614 -29.91 -27.15 11.59
C ALA A 614 -30.85 -26.26 12.40
N THR A 615 -31.27 -26.72 13.57
CA THR A 615 -32.21 -26.01 14.46
C THR A 615 -31.50 -25.65 15.75
N ALA A 616 -31.47 -24.37 16.10
CA ALA A 616 -30.99 -23.87 17.39
C ALA A 616 -32.17 -23.41 18.24
N THR A 617 -32.12 -23.69 19.54
CA THR A 617 -33.10 -23.23 20.53
C THR A 617 -32.34 -22.66 21.72
N TYR A 618 -32.73 -21.48 22.20
CA TYR A 618 -32.08 -20.78 23.30
C TYR A 618 -33.07 -19.85 23.99
N ASN A 619 -33.18 -19.91 25.32
CA ASN A 619 -34.16 -19.16 26.13
C ASN A 619 -35.63 -19.26 25.68
N GLY A 620 -35.99 -20.30 24.91
CA GLY A 620 -37.34 -20.53 24.35
C GLY A 620 -37.45 -20.18 22.87
N ASP A 621 -36.71 -19.18 22.40
CA ASP A 621 -36.61 -18.83 20.99
C ASP A 621 -35.99 -19.98 20.18
N THR A 622 -36.43 -20.15 18.92
CA THR A 622 -35.95 -21.22 18.04
C THR A 622 -35.78 -20.74 16.60
N LEU A 623 -34.56 -20.88 16.06
CA LEU A 623 -34.22 -20.53 14.68
C LEU A 623 -33.68 -21.72 13.90
N ARG A 624 -33.76 -21.63 12.56
CA ARG A 624 -33.39 -22.72 11.64
C ARG A 624 -32.56 -22.19 10.48
N ALA A 625 -31.43 -22.85 10.20
CA ALA A 625 -30.68 -22.69 8.96
C ALA A 625 -30.96 -23.87 8.05
N ILE A 626 -31.21 -23.61 6.76
CA ILE A 626 -31.52 -24.64 5.75
C ILE A 626 -30.47 -24.68 4.64
N ALA A 627 -30.22 -25.88 4.13
CA ALA A 627 -29.39 -26.11 2.94
C ALA A 627 -30.02 -27.21 2.09
N ASN A 628 -30.31 -26.91 0.82
CA ASN A 628 -30.89 -27.88 -0.11
C ASN A 628 -29.80 -28.78 -0.70
N ALA A 629 -29.98 -30.08 -0.51
CA ALA A 629 -29.20 -31.12 -1.15
C ALA A 629 -29.95 -31.62 -2.40
N THR A 630 -29.36 -31.44 -3.57
CA THR A 630 -29.87 -32.00 -4.83
C THR A 630 -29.03 -33.21 -5.24
N ILE A 631 -29.52 -34.02 -6.19
CA ILE A 631 -28.76 -35.13 -6.77
C ILE A 631 -28.24 -34.72 -8.14
N ARG A 632 -26.95 -34.98 -8.40
CA ARG A 632 -26.32 -34.94 -9.73
C ARG A 632 -25.93 -36.35 -10.18
N ALA A 633 -25.86 -36.55 -11.49
CA ALA A 633 -25.21 -37.74 -12.05
C ALA A 633 -23.71 -37.75 -11.70
N ALA A 634 -23.14 -38.96 -11.63
CA ALA A 634 -21.71 -39.15 -11.41
C ALA A 634 -20.99 -39.41 -12.74
N ASN A 635 -19.85 -38.75 -12.96
CA ASN A 635 -19.15 -38.73 -14.24
C ASN A 635 -17.68 -39.18 -14.09
N TYR A 636 -17.51 -40.41 -13.60
CA TYR A 636 -16.22 -40.96 -13.16
C TYR A 636 -15.20 -41.13 -14.30
N LYS A 637 -14.18 -40.26 -14.32
CA LYS A 637 -13.08 -40.27 -15.29
C LYS A 637 -11.98 -41.26 -14.84
N PRO A 638 -11.51 -42.18 -15.70
CA PRO A 638 -10.43 -43.09 -15.33
C PRO A 638 -9.11 -42.34 -15.14
N VAL A 639 -8.38 -42.64 -14.07
CA VAL A 639 -7.06 -42.05 -13.75
C VAL A 639 -6.02 -43.16 -13.49
N PRO A 640 -4.70 -42.98 -13.75
CA PRO A 640 -3.99 -41.73 -14.08
C PRO A 640 -4.30 -41.18 -15.48
N ALA A 641 -4.60 -39.88 -15.55
CA ALA A 641 -4.95 -39.15 -16.77
C ALA A 641 -4.73 -37.64 -16.58
N ARG A 642 -4.68 -36.88 -17.69
CA ARG A 642 -4.91 -35.42 -17.69
C ARG A 642 -6.42 -35.17 -17.78
N ILE A 643 -6.92 -34.18 -17.06
CA ILE A 643 -8.31 -33.73 -17.07
C ILE A 643 -8.27 -32.20 -17.15
N GLU A 644 -8.92 -31.63 -18.15
CA GLU A 644 -8.97 -30.18 -18.36
C GLU A 644 -9.78 -29.50 -17.25
N ALA A 645 -9.47 -28.23 -16.95
CA ALA A 645 -10.04 -27.56 -15.78
C ALA A 645 -11.56 -27.38 -15.89
N GLU A 646 -12.06 -27.05 -17.08
CA GLU A 646 -13.49 -26.91 -17.39
C GLU A 646 -14.26 -28.23 -17.34
N ALA A 647 -13.58 -29.38 -17.35
CA ALA A 647 -14.19 -30.70 -17.21
C ALA A 647 -14.49 -31.08 -15.74
N PHE A 648 -14.83 -30.10 -14.91
CA PHE A 648 -15.35 -30.31 -13.56
C PHE A 648 -16.79 -30.83 -13.62
N ASP A 649 -17.16 -31.67 -12.66
CA ASP A 649 -18.50 -32.26 -12.57
C ASP A 649 -19.43 -31.45 -11.68
N TYR A 650 -18.85 -30.62 -10.81
CA TYR A 650 -19.57 -29.68 -9.97
C TYR A 650 -18.65 -28.57 -9.43
N SER A 651 -19.19 -27.38 -9.22
CA SER A 651 -18.50 -26.20 -8.70
C SER A 651 -19.49 -25.22 -8.07
N ASN A 652 -19.00 -24.09 -7.53
CA ASN A 652 -19.85 -23.05 -6.92
C ASN A 652 -19.80 -21.69 -7.63
N THR A 653 -18.64 -21.01 -7.64
CA THR A 653 -18.53 -19.57 -7.94
C THR A 653 -17.45 -19.20 -8.97
N CYS A 654 -16.83 -20.19 -9.60
CA CYS A 654 -15.84 -19.98 -10.65
C CYS A 654 -16.48 -20.02 -12.05
N CYS A 655 -15.87 -19.30 -13.00
CA CYS A 655 -16.30 -19.24 -14.40
C CYS A 655 -15.27 -19.92 -15.31
N THR A 656 -15.56 -20.01 -16.61
CA THR A 656 -14.59 -20.44 -17.64
C THR A 656 -14.33 -19.32 -18.66
N GLU A 657 -13.08 -19.16 -19.07
CA GLU A 657 -12.64 -18.20 -20.10
C GLU A 657 -11.68 -18.87 -21.11
N PRO A 658 -11.44 -18.30 -22.31
CA PRO A 658 -10.45 -18.83 -23.25
C PRO A 658 -9.01 -18.73 -22.73
N ALA A 659 -8.28 -19.84 -22.75
CA ALA A 659 -6.88 -19.91 -22.33
C ALA A 659 -5.95 -19.35 -23.43
N GLN A 660 -5.05 -18.46 -23.03
CA GLN A 660 -4.07 -17.82 -23.93
C GLN A 660 -2.76 -18.64 -24.06
N ASP A 661 -2.85 -19.97 -23.97
CA ASP A 661 -1.73 -20.88 -24.25
C ASP A 661 -1.86 -21.56 -25.62
N THR A 662 -0.88 -22.38 -25.97
CA THR A 662 -0.81 -23.04 -27.29
C THR A 662 -1.86 -24.13 -27.53
N SER A 663 -2.77 -24.38 -26.59
CA SER A 663 -3.91 -25.30 -26.79
C SER A 663 -5.18 -24.62 -27.29
N GLY A 664 -5.40 -23.33 -26.97
CA GLY A 664 -6.61 -22.59 -27.34
C GLY A 664 -7.92 -23.10 -26.73
N VAL A 665 -7.84 -23.92 -25.68
CA VAL A 665 -8.99 -24.49 -24.94
C VAL A 665 -9.48 -23.47 -23.88
N LEU A 666 -10.44 -23.83 -23.03
CA LEU A 666 -10.84 -23.01 -21.89
C LEU A 666 -9.85 -23.15 -20.71
N ASN A 667 -9.96 -22.24 -19.75
CA ASN A 667 -9.48 -22.38 -18.39
C ASN A 667 -10.55 -21.90 -17.41
N VAL A 668 -10.50 -22.38 -16.17
CA VAL A 668 -11.30 -21.86 -15.07
C VAL A 668 -10.68 -20.56 -14.56
N SER A 669 -11.52 -19.56 -14.31
CA SER A 669 -11.17 -18.23 -13.79
C SER A 669 -12.25 -17.71 -12.84
N TYR A 670 -12.14 -16.44 -12.42
CA TYR A 670 -12.98 -15.84 -11.35
C TYR A 670 -12.95 -16.66 -10.04
N ILE A 671 -11.85 -17.39 -9.79
CA ILE A 671 -11.67 -18.21 -8.60
C ILE A 671 -11.57 -17.29 -7.37
N ALA A 672 -12.64 -17.25 -6.58
CA ALA A 672 -12.71 -16.54 -5.31
C ALA A 672 -12.13 -17.37 -4.15
N ASN A 673 -12.07 -16.76 -2.96
CA ASN A 673 -11.89 -17.53 -1.73
C ASN A 673 -13.06 -18.54 -1.58
N THR A 674 -12.79 -19.76 -1.12
CA THR A 674 -13.73 -20.89 -1.00
C THR A 674 -14.37 -21.40 -2.30
N SER A 675 -13.97 -20.88 -3.47
CA SER A 675 -14.35 -21.49 -4.76
C SER A 675 -13.81 -22.92 -4.83
N PHE A 676 -14.62 -23.86 -5.34
CA PHE A 676 -14.21 -25.24 -5.50
C PHE A 676 -14.62 -25.83 -6.86
N MET A 677 -13.86 -26.83 -7.29
CA MET A 677 -14.13 -27.64 -8.49
C MET A 677 -13.99 -29.12 -8.11
N GLU A 678 -15.02 -29.91 -8.40
CA GLU A 678 -15.07 -31.36 -8.18
C GLU A 678 -14.80 -32.14 -9.47
N TYR A 679 -14.01 -33.21 -9.35
CA TYR A 679 -13.75 -34.16 -10.43
C TYR A 679 -14.05 -35.56 -9.92
N ASP A 680 -15.08 -36.19 -10.49
CA ASP A 680 -15.39 -37.58 -10.25
C ASP A 680 -14.33 -38.43 -10.96
N ILE A 681 -13.60 -39.23 -10.19
CA ILE A 681 -12.49 -40.06 -10.67
C ILE A 681 -12.69 -41.54 -10.32
N GLN A 682 -12.33 -42.41 -11.28
CA GLN A 682 -12.21 -43.84 -11.05
C GLN A 682 -10.73 -44.20 -10.98
N THR A 683 -10.28 -44.58 -9.79
CA THR A 683 -8.90 -45.00 -9.51
C THR A 683 -8.86 -46.53 -9.58
N PRO A 684 -8.26 -47.16 -10.60
CA PRO A 684 -8.35 -48.61 -10.80
C PRO A 684 -7.49 -49.43 -9.83
N TRP A 685 -6.52 -48.82 -9.14
CA TRP A 685 -5.67 -49.47 -8.14
C TRP A 685 -5.51 -48.55 -6.91
N ALA A 686 -5.48 -49.13 -5.71
CA ALA A 686 -5.04 -48.38 -4.53
C ALA A 686 -3.52 -48.15 -4.60
N GLY A 687 -3.03 -46.95 -4.26
CA GLY A 687 -1.59 -46.70 -4.28
C GLY A 687 -1.16 -45.25 -4.08
N LYS A 688 0.11 -45.00 -4.34
CA LYS A 688 0.73 -43.66 -4.31
C LYS A 688 0.61 -42.97 -5.66
N TYR A 689 0.06 -41.77 -5.63
CA TYR A 689 -0.17 -40.90 -6.78
C TYR A 689 0.42 -39.51 -6.52
N ARG A 690 0.55 -38.72 -7.59
CA ARG A 690 0.76 -37.28 -7.52
C ARG A 690 -0.29 -36.57 -8.37
N LEU A 691 -0.65 -35.37 -7.94
CA LEU A 691 -1.48 -34.44 -8.68
C LEU A 691 -0.60 -33.32 -9.23
N GLN A 692 -0.52 -33.20 -10.55
CA GLN A 692 -0.06 -31.97 -11.18
C GLN A 692 -1.23 -31.02 -11.40
N LEU A 693 -1.02 -29.72 -11.21
CA LEU A 693 -1.97 -28.66 -11.58
C LEU A 693 -1.26 -27.64 -12.46
N ARG A 694 -1.86 -27.25 -13.58
CA ARG A 694 -1.40 -26.11 -14.38
C ARG A 694 -2.25 -24.89 -14.04
N ALA A 695 -1.62 -23.89 -13.44
CA ALA A 695 -2.25 -22.68 -12.93
C ALA A 695 -1.48 -21.42 -13.37
N ALA A 696 -2.20 -20.32 -13.49
CA ALA A 696 -1.64 -18.99 -13.70
C ALA A 696 -2.02 -18.14 -12.48
N VAL A 697 -1.04 -17.48 -11.87
CA VAL A 697 -1.10 -17.05 -10.47
C VAL A 697 -0.52 -15.64 -10.39
N ASN A 698 -1.34 -14.65 -10.04
CA ASN A 698 -0.89 -13.27 -9.97
C ASN A 698 -0.14 -13.01 -8.65
N THR A 699 -0.80 -13.31 -7.53
CA THR A 699 -0.22 -13.32 -6.17
C THR A 699 -0.16 -14.76 -5.68
N ALA A 700 0.91 -15.12 -4.95
CA ALA A 700 1.06 -16.49 -4.43
C ALA A 700 -0.15 -16.91 -3.57
N SER A 701 -0.65 -18.12 -3.81
CA SER A 701 -1.93 -18.63 -3.28
C SER A 701 -1.79 -20.12 -2.88
N THR A 702 -2.85 -20.74 -2.37
CA THR A 702 -2.89 -22.18 -2.10
C THR A 702 -4.22 -22.80 -2.52
N VAL A 703 -4.19 -24.10 -2.83
CA VAL A 703 -5.38 -24.90 -3.11
C VAL A 703 -5.38 -26.17 -2.25
N ARG A 704 -6.48 -26.42 -1.57
CA ARG A 704 -6.72 -27.65 -0.79
C ARG A 704 -7.19 -28.74 -1.73
N ILE A 705 -6.62 -29.93 -1.61
CA ILE A 705 -6.98 -31.13 -2.37
C ILE A 705 -7.68 -32.08 -1.41
N LEU A 706 -8.95 -32.37 -1.63
CA LEU A 706 -9.76 -33.26 -0.80
C LEU A 706 -10.24 -34.47 -1.61
N LEU A 707 -10.47 -35.60 -0.92
CA LEU A 707 -11.18 -36.76 -1.45
C LEU A 707 -12.49 -36.88 -0.68
N GLY A 708 -13.61 -36.55 -1.33
CA GLY A 708 -14.85 -36.24 -0.63
C GLY A 708 -14.69 -35.02 0.28
N ASP A 709 -14.89 -35.20 1.58
CA ASP A 709 -14.69 -34.20 2.64
C ASP A 709 -13.29 -34.26 3.30
N SER A 710 -12.49 -35.28 2.99
CA SER A 710 -11.21 -35.55 3.65
C SER A 710 -10.03 -34.87 2.95
N LEU A 711 -9.31 -33.98 3.64
CA LEU A 711 -8.14 -33.26 3.09
C LEU A 711 -6.95 -34.22 2.87
N LEU A 712 -6.49 -34.34 1.62
CA LEU A 712 -5.27 -35.09 1.27
C LEU A 712 -4.01 -34.23 1.43
N THR A 713 -4.05 -32.98 0.95
CA THR A 713 -2.94 -32.01 1.04
C THR A 713 -3.44 -30.59 0.79
N THR A 714 -2.66 -29.59 1.21
CA THR A 714 -2.70 -28.25 0.61
C THR A 714 -1.52 -28.14 -0.37
N MET A 715 -1.74 -27.57 -1.56
CA MET A 715 -0.72 -27.30 -2.57
C MET A 715 -0.42 -25.81 -2.64
N GLN A 716 0.87 -25.46 -2.67
CA GLN A 716 1.34 -24.09 -2.86
C GLN A 716 1.28 -23.71 -4.34
N LEU A 717 0.69 -22.55 -4.64
CA LEU A 717 0.58 -21.96 -5.97
C LEU A 717 1.50 -20.73 -6.02
N PRO A 718 2.76 -20.86 -6.49
CA PRO A 718 3.69 -19.74 -6.55
C PRO A 718 3.34 -18.82 -7.72
N ALA A 719 3.45 -17.50 -7.50
CA ALA A 719 3.18 -16.49 -8.53
C ALA A 719 3.89 -16.80 -9.85
N SER A 720 3.17 -16.69 -10.96
CA SER A 720 3.65 -16.97 -12.31
C SER A 720 3.97 -15.72 -13.12
N GLY A 721 3.51 -14.54 -12.67
CA GLY A 721 3.72 -13.26 -13.34
C GLY A 721 2.56 -12.79 -14.22
N GLY A 722 1.38 -13.40 -14.11
CA GLY A 722 0.15 -12.91 -14.74
C GLY A 722 -0.94 -13.97 -14.85
N TRP A 723 -2.20 -13.51 -15.00
CA TRP A 723 -3.43 -14.32 -15.07
C TRP A 723 -3.47 -15.40 -16.17
N GLN A 724 -2.63 -15.26 -17.20
CA GLN A 724 -2.52 -16.18 -18.32
C GLN A 724 -1.07 -16.68 -18.52
N THR A 725 -0.20 -16.47 -17.53
CA THR A 725 1.18 -17.00 -17.52
C THR A 725 1.20 -18.34 -16.80
N TRP A 726 1.25 -19.45 -17.54
CA TRP A 726 0.96 -20.78 -17.00
C TRP A 726 2.18 -21.51 -16.42
N ARG A 727 2.11 -21.89 -15.13
CA ARG A 727 3.06 -22.77 -14.44
C ARG A 727 2.40 -24.09 -14.06
N THR A 728 3.14 -25.19 -14.16
CA THR A 728 2.70 -26.48 -13.58
C THR A 728 3.35 -26.66 -12.21
N VAL A 729 2.53 -26.97 -11.21
CA VAL A 729 2.94 -27.41 -9.87
C VAL A 729 2.65 -28.90 -9.70
N THR A 730 3.32 -29.56 -8.76
CA THR A 730 3.11 -30.99 -8.43
C THR A 730 2.92 -31.13 -6.92
N SER A 731 1.99 -31.98 -6.49
CA SER A 731 1.78 -32.31 -5.09
C SER A 731 2.94 -33.12 -4.50
N GLY A 732 2.93 -33.28 -3.17
CA GLY A 732 3.56 -34.42 -2.53
C GLY A 732 2.86 -35.74 -2.90
N LEU A 733 3.29 -36.84 -2.26
CA LEU A 733 2.66 -38.15 -2.45
C LEU A 733 1.24 -38.17 -1.86
N LEU A 734 0.27 -38.54 -2.68
CA LEU A 734 -1.13 -38.72 -2.30
C LEU A 734 -1.45 -40.22 -2.27
N ASN A 735 -1.99 -40.72 -1.17
CA ASN A 735 -2.52 -42.08 -1.12
C ASN A 735 -3.96 -42.05 -1.67
N LEU A 736 -4.18 -42.60 -2.86
CA LEU A 736 -5.54 -42.75 -3.41
C LEU A 736 -5.99 -44.21 -3.26
N PRO A 737 -7.16 -44.47 -2.63
CA PRO A 737 -7.75 -45.80 -2.62
C PRO A 737 -8.32 -46.17 -4.00
N GLY A 738 -8.40 -47.47 -4.30
CA GLY A 738 -9.09 -47.95 -5.50
C GLY A 738 -10.60 -47.65 -5.45
N GLY A 739 -11.25 -47.61 -6.61
CA GLY A 739 -12.69 -47.41 -6.74
C GLY A 739 -13.10 -46.02 -7.26
N LYS A 740 -14.31 -45.59 -6.89
CA LYS A 740 -15.04 -44.44 -7.45
C LYS A 740 -15.19 -43.31 -6.42
N HIS A 741 -14.46 -42.22 -6.64
CA HIS A 741 -14.27 -41.11 -5.71
C HIS A 741 -14.55 -39.76 -6.36
N THR A 742 -14.66 -38.71 -5.55
CA THR A 742 -14.74 -37.32 -6.03
C THR A 742 -13.55 -36.56 -5.43
N LEU A 743 -12.73 -35.97 -6.30
CA LEU A 743 -11.56 -35.18 -5.95
C LEU A 743 -11.95 -33.69 -5.99
N THR A 744 -11.86 -33.00 -4.87
CA THR A 744 -12.24 -31.58 -4.76
C THR A 744 -10.99 -30.71 -4.68
N LEU A 745 -10.87 -29.77 -5.61
CA LEU A 745 -9.89 -28.68 -5.57
C LEU A 745 -10.61 -27.47 -4.94
N GLN A 746 -10.21 -27.03 -3.75
CA GLN A 746 -10.81 -25.88 -3.05
C GLN A 746 -9.79 -24.75 -2.86
N SER A 747 -10.12 -23.57 -3.34
CA SER A 747 -9.32 -22.34 -3.22
C SER A 747 -9.32 -21.77 -1.80
N THR A 748 -8.17 -21.32 -1.31
CA THR A 748 -8.05 -20.60 -0.02
C THR A 748 -7.99 -19.07 -0.17
N THR A 749 -7.63 -18.57 -1.36
CA THR A 749 -7.57 -17.14 -1.69
C THR A 749 -7.85 -16.94 -3.18
N SER A 750 -8.38 -15.78 -3.55
CA SER A 750 -8.44 -15.37 -4.96
C SER A 750 -7.05 -15.03 -5.51
N GLY A 751 -6.96 -14.79 -6.82
CA GLY A 751 -5.71 -14.32 -7.47
C GLY A 751 -5.08 -15.31 -8.47
N TRP A 752 -5.80 -16.36 -8.85
CA TRP A 752 -5.30 -17.39 -9.78
C TRP A 752 -6.40 -17.94 -10.71
N ASN A 753 -5.94 -18.47 -11.85
CA ASN A 753 -6.68 -19.19 -12.88
C ASN A 753 -6.12 -20.62 -13.00
N PHE A 754 -6.93 -21.54 -13.54
CA PHE A 754 -6.63 -22.98 -13.55
C PHE A 754 -6.97 -23.63 -14.91
N ASN A 755 -6.04 -24.37 -15.51
CA ASN A 755 -6.09 -24.82 -16.91
C ASN A 755 -6.20 -26.36 -17.05
N TRP A 756 -5.46 -27.15 -16.26
CA TRP A 756 -5.73 -28.60 -16.14
C TRP A 756 -5.14 -29.22 -14.87
N LEU A 757 -5.69 -30.36 -14.46
CA LEU A 757 -5.03 -31.29 -13.54
C LEU A 757 -4.54 -32.55 -14.26
N LYS A 758 -3.54 -33.21 -13.69
CA LYS A 758 -3.09 -34.53 -14.14
C LYS A 758 -2.79 -35.42 -12.95
N VAL A 759 -3.50 -36.54 -12.86
CA VAL A 759 -3.26 -37.59 -11.87
C VAL A 759 -2.24 -38.56 -12.45
N ILE A 760 -1.18 -38.87 -11.70
CA ILE A 760 -0.06 -39.73 -12.12
C ILE A 760 0.23 -40.73 -11.00
N ARG A 761 0.46 -42.02 -11.29
CA ARG A 761 1.00 -42.96 -10.28
C ARG A 761 2.47 -42.67 -10.05
N ASP A 762 2.93 -42.75 -8.81
CA ASP A 762 4.34 -42.52 -8.47
C ASP A 762 5.29 -43.54 -9.13
N SER A 763 4.80 -44.75 -9.43
CA SER A 763 5.49 -45.80 -10.20
C SER A 763 5.81 -45.41 -11.64
N ASP A 764 5.06 -44.48 -12.22
CA ASP A 764 5.09 -44.16 -13.66
C ASP A 764 5.99 -42.92 -13.93
N ILE A 765 6.64 -42.40 -12.89
CA ILE A 765 7.45 -41.18 -12.89
C ILE A 765 8.94 -41.54 -13.08
N ALA A 766 9.37 -41.63 -14.34
CA ALA A 766 10.75 -41.90 -14.69
C ALA A 766 11.63 -40.64 -14.57
N LEU A 767 12.85 -40.77 -14.03
CA LEU A 767 13.86 -39.71 -14.03
C LEU A 767 14.20 -39.30 -15.49
N SER A 768 14.26 -38.00 -15.77
CA SER A 768 14.53 -37.46 -17.11
C SER A 768 15.80 -36.62 -17.20
N ARG A 769 16.11 -35.81 -16.17
CA ARG A 769 17.30 -34.94 -16.17
C ARG A 769 17.77 -34.62 -14.75
N ILE A 770 19.05 -34.31 -14.62
CA ILE A 770 19.65 -33.76 -13.40
C ILE A 770 20.23 -32.38 -13.74
N VAL A 771 19.91 -31.37 -12.95
CA VAL A 771 20.49 -30.03 -13.03
C VAL A 771 21.53 -29.90 -11.93
N VAL A 772 22.68 -29.32 -12.25
CA VAL A 772 23.70 -28.91 -11.27
C VAL A 772 23.71 -27.38 -11.22
N THR A 773 23.66 -26.80 -10.02
CA THR A 773 23.66 -25.35 -9.77
C THR A 773 24.83 -24.93 -8.86
N PRO A 774 25.54 -23.83 -9.17
CA PRO A 774 25.45 -23.05 -10.41
C PRO A 774 25.83 -23.88 -11.64
N ASP A 775 25.29 -23.53 -12.80
CA ASP A 775 25.56 -24.20 -14.08
C ASP A 775 26.99 -23.93 -14.58
N SER A 776 27.54 -22.77 -14.21
CA SER A 776 28.92 -22.38 -14.43
C SER A 776 29.50 -21.57 -13.26
N THR A 777 30.81 -21.71 -13.01
CA THR A 777 31.49 -20.91 -11.98
C THR A 777 33.00 -20.77 -12.25
N SER A 778 33.63 -19.77 -11.64
CA SER A 778 35.08 -19.60 -11.61
C SER A 778 35.60 -19.74 -10.18
N VAL A 779 36.81 -20.29 -10.03
CA VAL A 779 37.51 -20.45 -8.76
C VAL A 779 39.01 -20.39 -9.02
N PHE A 780 39.81 -19.88 -8.09
CA PHE A 780 41.28 -19.97 -8.20
C PHE A 780 41.78 -21.38 -7.85
N ILE A 781 43.00 -21.73 -8.29
CA ILE A 781 43.70 -22.96 -7.87
C ILE A 781 43.65 -23.15 -6.34
N LYS A 782 43.47 -24.39 -5.86
CA LYS A 782 43.20 -24.77 -4.44
C LYS A 782 41.92 -24.19 -3.82
N GLY A 783 41.23 -23.27 -4.47
CA GLY A 783 39.98 -22.68 -3.97
C GLY A 783 38.82 -23.67 -3.95
N ARG A 784 37.85 -23.46 -3.05
CA ARG A 784 36.69 -24.33 -2.85
C ARG A 784 35.39 -23.70 -3.36
N LYS A 785 34.45 -24.52 -3.85
CA LYS A 785 33.13 -24.07 -4.29
C LYS A 785 32.06 -25.14 -4.06
N GLN A 786 30.87 -24.72 -3.62
CA GLN A 786 29.70 -25.58 -3.49
C GLN A 786 28.92 -25.65 -4.81
N PHE A 787 28.62 -26.86 -5.27
CA PHE A 787 27.55 -27.15 -6.22
C PHE A 787 26.39 -27.86 -5.52
N LYS A 788 25.18 -27.69 -6.01
CA LYS A 788 23.97 -28.43 -5.61
C LYS A 788 23.43 -29.18 -6.83
N ALA A 789 22.71 -30.27 -6.61
CA ALA A 789 22.07 -31.03 -7.67
C ALA A 789 20.57 -31.19 -7.41
N ALA A 790 19.78 -31.22 -8.47
CA ALA A 790 18.35 -31.46 -8.42
C ALA A 790 17.93 -32.38 -9.57
N ALA A 791 17.27 -33.48 -9.23
CA ALA A 791 16.72 -34.44 -10.18
C ALA A 791 15.31 -34.01 -10.59
N TYR A 792 14.98 -34.23 -11.86
CA TYR A 792 13.67 -33.96 -12.42
C TYR A 792 13.19 -35.13 -13.27
N ALA A 793 11.96 -35.53 -13.06
CA ALA A 793 11.30 -36.58 -13.83
C ALA A 793 10.88 -36.09 -15.23
N ASN A 794 10.38 -37.03 -16.04
CA ASN A 794 9.80 -36.80 -17.36
C ASN A 794 8.63 -35.80 -17.35
N ASP A 795 7.87 -35.75 -16.25
CA ASP A 795 6.81 -34.77 -16.00
C ASP A 795 7.32 -33.41 -15.46
N SER A 796 8.64 -33.23 -15.36
CA SER A 796 9.36 -32.12 -14.74
C SER A 796 9.12 -31.89 -13.24
N SER A 797 8.48 -32.83 -12.52
CA SER A 797 8.45 -32.81 -11.07
C SER A 797 9.86 -33.03 -10.48
N ARG A 798 10.15 -32.43 -9.32
CA ARG A 798 11.44 -32.64 -8.63
C ARG A 798 11.42 -34.00 -7.94
N MET A 799 12.46 -34.79 -8.19
CA MET A 799 12.75 -36.03 -7.45
C MET A 799 13.81 -35.72 -6.40
N ASP A 800 13.69 -36.32 -5.21
CA ASP A 800 14.69 -36.24 -4.17
C ASP A 800 15.49 -37.54 -4.17
N LEU A 801 16.74 -37.46 -4.64
CA LEU A 801 17.60 -38.60 -4.95
C LEU A 801 19.03 -38.33 -4.46
N PRO A 802 19.75 -39.34 -3.93
CA PRO A 802 21.14 -39.19 -3.54
C PRO A 802 22.04 -39.09 -4.79
N PHE A 803 22.93 -38.10 -4.84
CA PHE A 803 23.85 -37.91 -5.98
C PHE A 803 25.28 -38.31 -5.63
N THR A 804 25.89 -39.14 -6.47
CA THR A 804 27.35 -39.34 -6.46
C THR A 804 28.02 -38.26 -7.31
N TRP A 805 29.06 -37.63 -6.80
CA TRP A 805 29.74 -36.50 -7.47
C TRP A 805 31.06 -36.92 -8.10
N SER A 806 31.44 -36.26 -9.21
CA SER A 806 32.74 -36.47 -9.84
C SER A 806 33.24 -35.21 -10.56
N VAL A 807 34.57 -35.08 -10.66
CA VAL A 807 35.26 -34.11 -11.52
C VAL A 807 36.54 -34.81 -12.05
N PRO A 808 37.04 -34.51 -13.26
CA PRO A 808 38.34 -35.02 -13.70
C PRO A 808 39.45 -34.58 -12.74
N ALA A 809 40.40 -35.46 -12.41
CA ALA A 809 41.46 -35.18 -11.42
C ALA A 809 42.27 -33.92 -11.73
N LYS A 810 42.49 -33.60 -13.02
CA LYS A 810 43.15 -32.35 -13.46
C LYS A 810 42.36 -31.07 -13.09
N GLY A 811 41.08 -31.17 -12.75
CA GLY A 811 40.25 -30.07 -12.27
C GLY A 811 40.04 -30.02 -10.74
N GLY A 812 40.48 -31.04 -10.00
CA GLY A 812 40.42 -31.07 -8.54
C GLY A 812 39.76 -32.33 -7.96
N THR A 813 39.21 -32.20 -6.75
CA THR A 813 38.48 -33.25 -6.02
C THR A 813 37.14 -32.73 -5.55
N ILE A 814 36.08 -33.54 -5.54
CA ILE A 814 34.75 -33.16 -5.08
C ILE A 814 34.21 -34.13 -4.03
N ASP A 815 33.62 -33.61 -2.95
CA ASP A 815 33.04 -34.42 -1.89
C ASP A 815 31.59 -34.86 -2.18
N GLY A 816 31.07 -35.79 -1.38
CA GLY A 816 29.69 -36.30 -1.50
C GLY A 816 28.60 -35.25 -1.23
N LYS A 817 28.95 -34.07 -0.72
CA LYS A 817 28.03 -32.93 -0.54
C LYS A 817 28.08 -31.96 -1.73
N GLY A 818 28.92 -32.20 -2.73
CA GLY A 818 29.08 -31.35 -3.92
C GLY A 818 30.06 -30.19 -3.74
N VAL A 819 30.90 -30.19 -2.70
CA VAL A 819 31.97 -29.18 -2.55
C VAL A 819 33.20 -29.63 -3.32
N ILE A 820 33.55 -28.90 -4.38
CA ILE A 820 34.83 -29.06 -5.08
C ILE A 820 35.93 -28.29 -4.36
N THR A 821 37.14 -28.86 -4.35
CA THR A 821 38.42 -28.19 -4.13
C THR A 821 39.19 -28.24 -5.45
N ALA A 822 39.52 -27.09 -6.02
CA ALA A 822 40.18 -26.99 -7.32
C ALA A 822 41.63 -27.49 -7.29
N SER A 823 42.09 -28.05 -8.40
CA SER A 823 43.48 -28.45 -8.64
C SER A 823 44.44 -27.25 -8.78
N ASP A 824 45.74 -27.57 -8.90
CA ASP A 824 46.81 -26.61 -9.19
C ASP A 824 46.95 -26.31 -10.70
N THR A 825 46.07 -26.87 -11.54
CA THR A 825 46.11 -26.74 -13.01
C THR A 825 44.97 -25.85 -13.51
N PRO A 826 45.23 -24.58 -13.89
CA PRO A 826 44.23 -23.71 -14.50
C PRO A 826 43.62 -24.33 -15.77
N GLY A 827 42.31 -24.15 -15.96
CA GLY A 827 41.61 -24.76 -17.09
C GLY A 827 40.09 -24.84 -16.90
N ILE A 828 39.41 -25.28 -17.97
CA ILE A 828 37.97 -25.53 -17.96
C ILE A 828 37.73 -27.01 -17.73
N TYR A 829 36.99 -27.33 -16.67
CA TYR A 829 36.60 -28.70 -16.32
C TYR A 829 35.09 -28.77 -16.09
N TYR A 830 34.57 -29.98 -15.90
CA TYR A 830 33.15 -30.21 -15.65
C TYR A 830 32.96 -31.04 -14.38
N VAL A 831 32.20 -30.47 -13.44
CA VAL A 831 31.63 -31.21 -12.32
C VAL A 831 30.40 -31.95 -12.82
N LYS A 832 30.26 -33.22 -12.43
CA LYS A 832 29.05 -34.02 -12.68
C LYS A 832 28.43 -34.51 -11.37
N ALA A 833 27.10 -34.47 -11.31
CA ALA A 833 26.30 -35.17 -10.32
C ALA A 833 25.54 -36.31 -11.02
N HIS A 834 25.73 -37.55 -10.58
CA HIS A 834 25.16 -38.75 -11.21
C HIS A 834 24.08 -39.39 -10.33
N TYR A 835 23.11 -40.03 -10.98
CA TYR A 835 22.21 -41.02 -10.38
C TYR A 835 21.98 -42.13 -11.41
N ASN A 836 22.34 -43.37 -11.06
CA ASN A 836 22.43 -44.50 -12.00
C ASN A 836 23.22 -44.10 -13.26
N SER A 837 22.68 -44.33 -14.46
CA SER A 837 23.32 -44.02 -15.75
C SER A 837 23.25 -42.54 -16.16
N MET A 838 22.51 -41.70 -15.42
CA MET A 838 22.26 -40.31 -15.82
C MET A 838 23.02 -39.30 -14.98
N PHE A 839 23.45 -38.20 -15.61
CA PHE A 839 24.20 -37.15 -14.93
C PHE A 839 23.81 -35.74 -15.38
N GLY A 840 23.84 -34.81 -14.42
CA GLY A 840 23.88 -33.37 -14.67
C GLY A 840 25.33 -32.91 -14.73
N LYS A 841 25.63 -31.85 -15.50
CA LYS A 841 26.97 -31.26 -15.57
C LYS A 841 26.94 -29.75 -15.33
N ALA A 842 27.95 -29.25 -14.62
CA ALA A 842 28.24 -27.82 -14.49
C ALA A 842 29.69 -27.54 -14.90
N LYS A 843 29.93 -26.36 -15.48
CA LYS A 843 31.26 -25.90 -15.90
C LYS A 843 31.99 -25.28 -14.71
N ILE A 844 33.25 -25.68 -14.48
CA ILE A 844 34.16 -24.93 -13.60
C ILE A 844 35.35 -24.41 -14.38
N ASN A 845 35.70 -23.15 -14.11
CA ASN A 845 36.85 -22.47 -14.68
C ASN A 845 37.87 -22.24 -13.56
N VAL A 846 38.91 -23.07 -13.52
CA VAL A 846 40.01 -22.96 -12.55
C VAL A 846 40.99 -21.91 -13.06
N LEU A 847 41.20 -20.86 -12.26
CA LEU A 847 42.02 -19.70 -12.58
C LEU A 847 43.38 -19.77 -11.88
N ALA A 848 44.43 -19.33 -12.56
CA ALA A 848 45.71 -19.03 -11.90
C ALA A 848 45.54 -17.85 -10.93
N LEU A 849 46.33 -17.81 -9.86
CA LEU A 849 46.29 -16.69 -8.91
C LEU A 849 46.60 -15.35 -9.62
N PRO A 850 45.98 -14.23 -9.21
CA PRO A 850 46.32 -12.90 -9.73
C PRO A 850 47.80 -12.57 -9.53
N ARG A 851 48.46 -12.10 -10.58
CA ARG A 851 49.80 -11.51 -10.54
C ARG A 851 49.79 -10.20 -11.33
N LEU A 852 50.66 -9.25 -10.96
CA LEU A 852 50.85 -8.04 -11.78
C LEU A 852 51.18 -8.43 -13.22
N ALA A 853 50.47 -7.84 -14.18
CA ALA A 853 50.61 -8.12 -15.62
C ALA A 853 50.65 -6.84 -16.49
N ARG A 854 50.13 -5.71 -15.97
CA ARG A 854 50.19 -4.40 -16.65
C ARG A 854 50.23 -3.27 -15.60
N ILE A 855 50.95 -2.20 -15.90
CA ILE A 855 50.87 -0.92 -15.17
C ILE A 855 50.16 0.11 -16.06
N LYS A 856 49.28 0.94 -15.50
CA LYS A 856 48.87 2.22 -16.11
C LYS A 856 49.49 3.37 -15.31
N VAL A 857 50.07 4.35 -16.01
CA VAL A 857 50.45 5.65 -15.44
C VAL A 857 49.28 6.64 -15.57
N VAL A 858 49.08 7.49 -14.57
CA VAL A 858 47.98 8.46 -14.47
C VAL A 858 48.51 9.82 -13.98
N PRO A 859 48.20 10.96 -14.64
CA PRO A 859 47.45 11.09 -15.89
C PRO A 859 48.13 10.39 -17.07
N ASP A 860 47.37 10.09 -18.12
CA ASP A 860 47.84 9.39 -19.33
C ASP A 860 48.32 10.35 -20.44
N SER A 861 47.80 11.58 -20.47
CA SER A 861 48.36 12.69 -21.27
C SER A 861 48.15 14.05 -20.58
N LEU A 862 49.12 14.98 -20.66
CA LEU A 862 49.01 16.32 -20.08
C LEU A 862 49.86 17.38 -20.82
N THR A 863 49.46 18.65 -20.82
CA THR A 863 50.31 19.79 -21.24
C THR A 863 50.87 20.51 -20.02
N LEU A 864 52.19 20.72 -19.97
CA LEU A 864 52.90 21.41 -18.89
C LEU A 864 53.53 22.74 -19.36
N PRO A 865 53.45 23.83 -18.58
CA PRO A 865 54.27 25.01 -18.77
C PRO A 865 55.76 24.71 -18.56
N PHE A 866 56.63 25.52 -19.15
CA PHE A 866 58.09 25.41 -18.96
C PHE A 866 58.48 25.50 -17.48
N GLY A 867 59.27 24.54 -16.99
CA GLY A 867 59.67 24.46 -15.58
C GLY A 867 58.57 24.04 -14.58
N ALA A 868 57.36 23.69 -15.05
CA ALA A 868 56.30 23.19 -14.17
C ALA A 868 56.58 21.75 -13.68
N SER A 869 55.99 21.36 -12.55
CA SER A 869 56.10 20.00 -12.00
C SER A 869 54.74 19.36 -11.77
N GLN A 870 54.63 18.06 -12.03
CA GLN A 870 53.40 17.27 -11.96
C GLN A 870 53.64 15.91 -11.29
N GLN A 871 52.79 15.53 -10.35
CA GLN A 871 52.75 14.18 -9.80
C GLN A 871 52.06 13.21 -10.78
N TYR A 872 52.76 12.15 -11.18
CA TYR A 872 52.19 10.97 -11.85
C TYR A 872 52.05 9.82 -10.84
N THR A 873 51.07 8.95 -11.05
CA THR A 873 50.77 7.80 -10.18
C THR A 873 50.63 6.52 -11.00
N THR A 874 50.66 5.35 -10.36
CA THR A 874 50.51 4.06 -11.03
C THR A 874 49.33 3.26 -10.49
N GLN A 875 48.62 2.59 -11.40
CA GLN A 875 47.67 1.53 -11.07
C GLN A 875 48.16 0.21 -11.69
N GLY A 876 48.37 -0.80 -10.85
CA GLY A 876 48.66 -2.16 -11.30
C GLY A 876 47.38 -2.87 -11.73
N PHE A 877 47.50 -3.75 -12.72
CA PHE A 877 46.43 -4.65 -13.17
C PHE A 877 46.95 -6.08 -13.26
N ASP A 878 46.10 -7.05 -12.91
CA ASP A 878 46.38 -8.47 -13.04
C ASP A 878 46.19 -8.98 -14.49
N GLN A 879 46.49 -10.27 -14.72
CA GLN A 879 46.31 -10.91 -16.03
C GLN A 879 44.84 -11.01 -16.50
N TYR A 880 43.88 -10.68 -15.64
CA TYR A 880 42.44 -10.64 -15.92
C TYR A 880 41.92 -9.21 -16.12
N GLY A 881 42.78 -8.18 -16.00
CA GLY A 881 42.43 -6.78 -16.10
C GLY A 881 41.84 -6.18 -14.82
N SER A 882 41.90 -6.89 -13.69
CA SER A 882 41.44 -6.41 -12.39
C SER A 882 42.53 -5.54 -11.73
N PRO A 883 42.19 -4.44 -11.03
CA PRO A 883 43.16 -3.66 -10.28
C PRO A 883 43.88 -4.51 -9.21
N ILE A 884 45.21 -4.44 -9.16
CA ILE A 884 46.04 -5.08 -8.14
C ILE A 884 47.04 -4.06 -7.57
N ALA A 885 47.23 -4.10 -6.25
CA ALA A 885 48.21 -3.25 -5.58
C ALA A 885 49.63 -3.78 -5.79
N PHE A 886 50.58 -2.88 -6.01
CA PHE A 886 52.01 -3.18 -6.09
C PHE A 886 52.83 -1.97 -5.59
N THR A 887 54.08 -2.19 -5.20
CA THR A 887 54.93 -1.15 -4.58
C THR A 887 56.34 -1.15 -5.14
N GLY A 888 57.02 0.00 -5.05
CA GLY A 888 58.39 0.19 -5.54
C GLY A 888 58.50 0.08 -7.06
N ALA A 889 57.79 0.96 -7.78
CA ALA A 889 57.99 1.19 -9.20
C ALA A 889 59.18 2.14 -9.42
N THR A 890 60.04 1.85 -10.39
CA THR A 890 61.11 2.74 -10.84
C THR A 890 60.57 3.68 -11.92
N TRP A 891 60.77 4.98 -11.74
CA TRP A 891 60.31 6.02 -12.66
C TRP A 891 61.44 6.49 -13.59
N SER A 892 61.10 6.80 -14.84
CA SER A 892 61.97 7.48 -15.79
C SER A 892 61.19 8.47 -16.67
N VAL A 893 61.88 9.44 -17.25
CA VAL A 893 61.28 10.43 -18.16
C VAL A 893 62.21 10.69 -19.34
N SER A 894 61.65 10.88 -20.54
CA SER A 894 62.43 11.19 -21.75
C SER A 894 62.64 12.70 -21.95
N GLY A 895 63.66 13.07 -22.72
CA GLY A 895 63.95 14.45 -23.12
C GLY A 895 64.90 15.20 -22.19
N THR A 896 65.91 15.85 -22.76
CA THR A 896 66.96 16.56 -22.03
C THR A 896 66.39 17.75 -21.23
N GLY A 897 66.74 17.81 -19.95
CA GLY A 897 66.25 18.83 -19.02
C GLY A 897 64.92 18.51 -18.33
N ASN A 898 64.26 17.40 -18.68
CA ASN A 898 63.20 16.85 -17.83
C ASN A 898 63.83 16.06 -16.66
N SER A 899 63.15 16.00 -15.53
CA SER A 899 63.52 15.12 -14.40
C SER A 899 62.29 14.42 -13.82
N VAL A 900 62.49 13.32 -13.09
CA VAL A 900 61.42 12.64 -12.35
C VAL A 900 61.93 12.13 -11.00
N SER A 901 61.13 12.32 -9.95
CA SER A 901 61.44 11.80 -8.61
C SER A 901 61.18 10.29 -8.49
N SER A 902 61.74 9.66 -7.46
CA SER A 902 61.41 8.29 -7.06
C SER A 902 59.93 8.09 -6.69
N THR A 903 59.20 9.18 -6.42
CA THR A 903 57.74 9.18 -6.16
C THR A 903 56.90 9.43 -7.41
N GLY A 904 57.48 9.72 -8.58
CA GLY A 904 56.77 10.00 -9.83
C GLY A 904 56.42 11.47 -10.08
N ILE A 905 57.04 12.42 -9.38
CA ILE A 905 56.91 13.86 -9.67
C ILE A 905 57.83 14.18 -10.85
N VAL A 906 57.26 14.50 -12.01
CA VAL A 906 57.98 14.94 -13.20
C VAL A 906 58.13 16.46 -13.17
N THR A 907 59.34 16.98 -13.40
CA THR A 907 59.58 18.41 -13.70
C THR A 907 59.87 18.57 -15.19
N ALA A 908 59.16 19.48 -15.83
CA ALA A 908 59.23 19.75 -17.26
C ALA A 908 60.36 20.71 -17.63
N THR A 909 61.05 20.40 -18.73
CA THR A 909 62.10 21.22 -19.36
C THR A 909 61.57 22.56 -19.89
N THR A 910 62.47 23.46 -20.26
CA THR A 910 62.16 24.76 -20.89
C THR A 910 62.03 24.69 -22.41
N ASN A 911 62.30 23.54 -23.01
CA ASN A 911 62.21 23.33 -24.46
C ASN A 911 60.81 22.81 -24.85
N PRO A 912 60.16 23.33 -25.91
CA PRO A 912 58.91 22.79 -26.42
C PRO A 912 59.12 21.40 -27.03
N GLY A 913 58.17 20.49 -26.82
CA GLY A 913 58.24 19.11 -27.31
C GLY A 913 57.15 18.21 -26.73
N SER A 914 57.23 16.92 -27.07
CA SER A 914 56.44 15.85 -26.44
C SER A 914 57.38 14.81 -25.84
N TYR A 915 57.10 14.44 -24.60
CA TYR A 915 57.94 13.61 -23.75
C TYR A 915 57.12 12.47 -23.14
N THR A 916 57.80 11.46 -22.61
CA THR A 916 57.16 10.26 -22.05
C THR A 916 57.69 10.03 -20.64
N VAL A 917 56.77 9.90 -19.68
CA VAL A 917 57.07 9.38 -18.34
C VAL A 917 56.71 7.90 -18.29
N THR A 918 57.58 7.08 -17.73
CA THR A 918 57.41 5.63 -17.62
C THR A 918 57.62 5.17 -16.19
N ALA A 919 56.77 4.27 -15.72
CA ALA A 919 56.92 3.56 -14.46
C ALA A 919 57.07 2.07 -14.72
N THR A 920 58.11 1.46 -14.15
CA THR A 920 58.44 0.05 -14.36
C THR A 920 58.49 -0.70 -13.05
N LYS A 921 57.93 -1.91 -13.00
CA LYS A 921 58.14 -2.88 -11.94
C LYS A 921 58.59 -4.19 -12.57
N ASP A 922 59.74 -4.68 -12.14
CA ASP A 922 60.37 -5.90 -12.64
C ASP A 922 60.49 -5.82 -14.19
N SER A 923 59.80 -6.68 -14.95
CA SER A 923 59.77 -6.63 -16.43
C SER A 923 58.50 -5.98 -17.02
N ILE A 924 57.70 -5.29 -16.21
CA ILE A 924 56.40 -4.73 -16.59
C ILE A 924 56.46 -3.21 -16.49
N SER A 925 56.22 -2.51 -17.60
CA SER A 925 56.16 -1.05 -17.64
C SER A 925 54.76 -0.53 -17.98
N GLY A 926 54.53 0.73 -17.64
CA GLY A 926 53.43 1.54 -18.13
C GLY A 926 53.92 2.97 -18.35
N SER A 927 53.39 3.65 -19.36
CA SER A 927 53.86 4.99 -19.75
C SER A 927 52.69 5.94 -19.98
N ALA A 928 52.97 7.23 -19.86
CA ALA A 928 52.10 8.35 -20.18
C ALA A 928 52.91 9.43 -20.91
N THR A 929 52.25 10.28 -21.71
CA THR A 929 52.92 11.36 -22.44
C THR A 929 52.64 12.73 -21.82
N PHE A 930 53.52 13.70 -22.07
CA PHE A 930 53.21 15.10 -21.83
C PHE A 930 53.86 16.01 -22.85
N THR A 931 53.30 17.20 -23.05
CA THR A 931 53.84 18.23 -23.93
C THR A 931 54.29 19.46 -23.13
N THR A 932 55.24 20.22 -23.67
CA THR A 932 55.70 21.49 -23.10
C THR A 932 55.31 22.66 -24.01
N GLY A 933 54.55 23.61 -23.46
CA GLY A 933 53.70 24.51 -24.27
C GLY A 933 54.16 25.97 -24.43
N TYR A 934 54.15 26.75 -23.36
CA TYR A 934 54.09 28.22 -23.45
C TYR A 934 54.60 28.96 -22.18
N GLY A 935 54.80 30.29 -22.33
CA GLY A 935 55.14 31.24 -21.27
C GLY A 935 53.96 32.13 -20.84
N CYS A 936 54.21 33.06 -19.90
CA CYS A 936 53.18 33.86 -19.21
C CYS A 936 53.55 35.35 -19.14
N THR A 937 52.56 36.25 -19.20
CA THR A 937 52.74 37.71 -19.37
C THR A 937 52.20 38.59 -18.23
N PHE A 938 51.36 38.06 -17.34
CA PHE A 938 51.06 38.67 -16.04
C PHE A 938 51.68 37.80 -14.96
N LYS A 939 52.23 38.41 -13.91
CA LYS A 939 52.83 37.72 -12.76
C LYS A 939 52.77 38.65 -11.54
N LYS A 940 51.92 38.33 -10.57
CA LYS A 940 51.82 39.08 -9.30
C LYS A 940 51.75 38.12 -8.12
N ARG A 941 52.39 38.50 -7.01
CA ARG A 941 52.54 37.72 -5.77
C ARG A 941 51.96 38.51 -4.59
N TRP A 942 51.42 37.80 -3.61
CA TRP A 942 50.97 38.31 -2.32
C TRP A 942 51.44 37.38 -1.20
N GLU A 943 51.92 37.98 -0.11
CA GLU A 943 52.61 37.30 1.00
C GLU A 943 51.68 37.22 2.23
N ALA A 944 52.04 36.45 3.26
CA ALA A 944 51.20 36.28 4.45
C ALA A 944 51.02 37.61 5.21
N GLU A 945 52.12 38.33 5.41
CA GLU A 945 52.22 39.60 6.13
C GLU A 945 51.37 40.73 5.52
N ILE A 946 51.06 40.69 4.21
CA ILE A 946 50.26 41.71 3.53
C ILE A 946 48.75 41.37 3.45
N SER A 947 48.27 40.39 4.22
CA SER A 947 46.82 40.13 4.33
C SER A 947 46.10 41.34 4.94
N THR A 948 44.97 41.74 4.37
CA THR A 948 44.22 42.91 4.87
C THR A 948 43.05 42.54 5.78
N SER A 949 42.73 41.25 5.90
CA SER A 949 41.86 40.69 6.95
C SER A 949 42.09 39.19 7.12
N ARG A 950 41.75 38.61 8.27
CA ARG A 950 41.87 37.17 8.55
C ARG A 950 40.94 36.70 9.66
N SER A 951 40.77 35.37 9.74
CA SER A 951 40.29 34.69 10.95
C SER A 951 41.20 34.99 12.16
N THR A 952 40.69 34.85 13.37
CA THR A 952 41.42 35.18 14.61
C THR A 952 42.57 34.23 14.96
N VAL A 953 42.54 32.98 14.47
CA VAL A 953 43.47 31.92 14.88
C VAL A 953 44.75 31.82 14.02
N PRO A 954 44.75 32.03 12.69
CA PRO A 954 45.98 32.01 11.90
C PRO A 954 46.94 33.15 12.29
N THR A 955 47.94 32.86 13.11
CA THR A 955 48.96 33.81 13.55
C THR A 955 50.08 33.97 12.52
N LEU A 956 50.77 35.10 12.53
CA LEU A 956 52.00 35.30 11.77
C LEU A 956 53.20 34.92 12.63
N GLU A 957 54.19 34.27 12.03
CA GLU A 957 55.49 33.96 12.62
C GLU A 957 56.60 34.30 11.59
N PRO A 958 57.86 34.57 12.01
CA PRO A 958 58.99 34.71 11.09
C PRO A 958 59.16 33.44 10.26
N THR A 959 59.27 33.57 8.93
CA THR A 959 59.33 32.39 8.06
C THR A 959 60.69 31.71 8.08
N THR A 960 60.67 30.39 7.91
CA THR A 960 61.86 29.54 7.71
C THR A 960 62.18 29.33 6.22
N ASP A 961 61.39 29.92 5.32
CA ASP A 961 61.58 29.87 3.88
C ASP A 961 62.40 31.08 3.40
N THR A 962 63.45 30.88 2.61
CA THR A 962 64.33 31.97 2.14
C THR A 962 63.68 32.93 1.13
N SER A 963 62.36 32.86 0.96
CA SER A 963 61.64 33.50 -0.15
C SER A 963 60.64 34.58 0.26
N GLY A 964 60.37 34.81 1.56
CA GLY A 964 59.44 35.83 2.11
C GLY A 964 59.86 36.27 3.53
N GLY A 965 59.06 37.10 4.22
CA GLY A 965 59.39 37.61 5.57
C GLY A 965 58.70 36.88 6.72
N GLN A 966 57.40 36.62 6.60
CA GLN A 966 56.59 35.91 7.60
C GLN A 966 55.71 34.85 6.94
N ASN A 967 55.20 33.91 7.74
CA ASN A 967 54.24 32.91 7.29
C ASN A 967 53.05 32.81 8.26
N PHE A 968 51.89 32.38 7.75
CA PHE A 968 50.79 31.95 8.59
C PHE A 968 51.03 30.55 9.15
N THR A 969 50.71 30.39 10.43
CA THR A 969 50.67 29.13 11.17
C THR A 969 49.30 28.97 11.86
N GLY A 970 49.03 27.85 12.53
CA GLY A 970 47.73 27.62 13.19
C GLY A 970 46.51 27.55 12.24
N ILE A 971 46.73 27.21 10.97
CA ILE A 971 45.67 27.13 9.95
C ILE A 971 44.85 25.84 10.15
N GLY A 972 43.68 26.00 10.78
CA GLY A 972 42.69 24.94 11.04
C GLY A 972 41.51 24.96 10.07
N TYR A 973 40.47 24.18 10.40
CA TYR A 973 39.32 23.94 9.52
C TYR A 973 38.58 25.23 9.13
N ASN A 974 38.48 25.48 7.82
CA ASN A 974 37.81 26.63 7.22
C ASN A 974 38.32 28.01 7.68
N HIS A 975 39.52 28.09 8.29
CA HIS A 975 40.19 29.36 8.58
C HIS A 975 40.58 30.06 7.27
N TRP A 976 40.49 31.39 7.24
CA TRP A 976 40.70 32.22 6.05
C TRP A 976 41.55 33.46 6.31
N PHE A 977 42.15 33.98 5.24
CA PHE A 977 42.86 35.26 5.18
C PHE A 977 42.68 35.88 3.79
N GLY A 978 42.55 37.21 3.73
CA GLY A 978 42.03 37.95 2.58
C GLY A 978 42.90 39.11 2.13
N TYR A 979 42.78 39.45 0.84
CA TYR A 979 43.65 40.40 0.16
C TYR A 979 42.86 41.40 -0.69
N SER A 980 42.68 42.62 -0.18
CA SER A 980 42.05 43.74 -0.93
C SER A 980 42.99 44.45 -1.91
N THR A 981 44.27 44.05 -1.97
CA THR A 981 45.24 44.50 -3.00
C THR A 981 45.36 43.51 -4.17
N LEU A 982 44.52 42.47 -4.18
CA LEU A 982 44.37 41.55 -5.31
C LEU A 982 43.44 42.16 -6.35
N ASN A 983 43.95 42.40 -7.55
CA ASN A 983 43.15 42.88 -8.68
C ASN A 983 43.47 42.04 -9.91
N ILE A 984 42.44 41.39 -10.45
CA ILE A 984 42.45 40.59 -11.68
C ILE A 984 41.49 41.29 -12.64
N PRO A 985 41.99 42.01 -13.68
CA PRO A 985 41.16 42.95 -14.45
C PRO A 985 40.23 42.28 -15.47
N VAL A 986 40.45 41.02 -15.82
CA VAL A 986 39.69 40.28 -16.84
C VAL A 986 39.40 38.86 -16.37
N LYS A 987 38.32 38.24 -16.85
CA LYS A 987 38.08 36.80 -16.66
C LYS A 987 39.07 36.01 -17.51
N GLY A 988 39.72 34.99 -16.93
CA GLY A 988 40.72 34.19 -17.64
C GLY A 988 41.06 32.88 -16.92
N LYS A 989 41.86 32.03 -17.56
CA LYS A 989 42.48 30.85 -16.92
C LYS A 989 43.89 31.24 -16.46
N TYR A 990 44.13 31.19 -15.16
CA TYR A 990 45.36 31.64 -14.53
C TYR A 990 46.10 30.46 -13.90
N ARG A 991 47.43 30.49 -13.89
CA ARG A 991 48.24 29.63 -13.01
C ARG A 991 48.23 30.26 -11.63
N ILE A 992 47.89 29.46 -10.62
CA ILE A 992 47.95 29.87 -9.21
C ILE A 992 49.02 29.03 -8.52
N SER A 993 49.95 29.68 -7.84
CA SER A 993 51.07 29.02 -7.16
C SER A 993 51.04 29.35 -5.67
N PHE A 994 51.06 28.32 -4.82
CA PHE A 994 51.02 28.41 -3.36
C PHE A 994 52.35 27.94 -2.76
N ARG A 995 53.01 28.79 -1.97
CA ARG A 995 54.21 28.43 -1.19
C ARG A 995 53.79 27.97 0.19
N VAL A 996 53.87 26.66 0.42
CA VAL A 996 53.32 25.98 1.60
C VAL A 996 54.26 24.94 2.15
N LEU A 997 54.01 24.56 3.41
CA LEU A 997 54.69 23.48 4.12
C LEU A 997 53.62 22.57 4.76
N THR A 998 53.68 21.27 4.45
CA THR A 998 52.73 20.25 4.90
C THR A 998 53.47 19.02 5.44
N ASN A 999 52.86 18.35 6.43
CA ASN A 999 53.31 17.06 6.96
C ASN A 999 52.41 15.89 6.54
N ALA A 1000 51.31 16.18 5.86
CA ALA A 1000 50.33 15.26 5.30
C ALA A 1000 49.60 15.97 4.13
N PRO A 1001 48.92 15.25 3.21
CA PRO A 1001 48.14 15.90 2.15
C PRO A 1001 47.06 16.84 2.71
N ALA A 1002 46.88 17.97 2.05
CA ALA A 1002 45.97 19.05 2.44
C ALA A 1002 45.34 19.70 1.20
N ALA A 1003 44.45 20.68 1.37
CA ALA A 1003 43.93 21.47 0.26
C ALA A 1003 43.59 22.90 0.68
N VAL A 1004 43.72 23.83 -0.26
CA VAL A 1004 43.43 25.25 -0.11
C VAL A 1004 42.46 25.69 -1.21
N LYS A 1005 41.48 26.53 -0.86
CA LYS A 1005 40.49 27.06 -1.81
C LYS A 1005 40.64 28.59 -1.94
N LEU A 1006 40.50 29.10 -3.15
CA LEU A 1006 40.44 30.54 -3.43
C LEU A 1006 38.96 30.93 -3.64
N ALA A 1007 38.46 31.89 -2.87
CA ALA A 1007 37.03 32.16 -2.79
C ALA A 1007 36.70 33.63 -2.47
N ASN A 1008 35.49 34.08 -2.78
CA ASN A 1008 34.94 35.36 -2.32
C ASN A 1008 33.41 35.28 -2.20
N SER A 1009 32.82 35.96 -1.20
CA SER A 1009 31.36 36.02 -0.97
C SER A 1009 30.62 34.68 -1.10
N GLY A 1010 31.20 33.60 -0.55
CA GLY A 1010 30.65 32.24 -0.61
C GLY A 1010 30.95 31.46 -1.90
N VAL A 1011 31.35 32.14 -2.99
CA VAL A 1011 31.74 31.51 -4.27
C VAL A 1011 33.18 31.02 -4.18
N THR A 1012 33.42 29.74 -4.53
CA THR A 1012 34.77 29.17 -4.66
C THR A 1012 35.18 29.15 -6.13
N TYR A 1013 36.35 29.73 -6.45
CA TYR A 1013 36.89 29.81 -7.81
C TYR A 1013 37.76 28.61 -8.19
N GLY A 1014 38.36 27.95 -7.20
CA GLY A 1014 39.13 26.72 -7.39
C GLY A 1014 39.67 26.18 -6.07
N ILE A 1015 40.06 24.90 -6.08
CA ILE A 1015 40.61 24.18 -4.94
C ILE A 1015 41.91 23.53 -5.39
N VAL A 1016 43.04 23.95 -4.81
CA VAL A 1016 44.36 23.38 -5.09
C VAL A 1016 44.66 22.29 -4.06
N GLN A 1017 44.97 21.09 -4.55
CA GLN A 1017 45.42 19.98 -3.71
C GLN A 1017 46.90 20.18 -3.37
N LEU A 1018 47.22 20.14 -2.08
CA LEU A 1018 48.56 20.29 -1.55
C LEU A 1018 49.09 18.89 -1.20
N PRO A 1019 50.11 18.35 -1.90
CA PRO A 1019 50.72 17.08 -1.51
C PRO A 1019 51.41 17.19 -0.15
N ASN A 1020 51.81 16.06 0.42
CA ASN A 1020 52.71 16.06 1.57
C ASN A 1020 54.11 16.52 1.13
N THR A 1021 54.61 17.64 1.69
CA THR A 1021 55.94 18.18 1.43
C THR A 1021 56.98 17.71 2.45
N ASN A 1022 56.62 16.80 3.35
CA ASN A 1022 57.47 16.23 4.41
C ASN A 1022 58.11 17.32 5.30
N GLY A 1023 57.35 18.36 5.63
CA GLY A 1023 57.81 19.46 6.48
C GLY A 1023 58.76 20.44 5.79
N GLN A 1024 58.88 20.40 4.46
CA GLN A 1024 59.69 21.33 3.67
C GLN A 1024 58.82 22.37 2.94
N TRP A 1025 59.37 23.55 2.67
CA TRP A 1025 58.68 24.56 1.88
C TRP A 1025 58.69 24.22 0.38
N ALA A 1026 57.52 23.96 -0.19
CA ALA A 1026 57.34 23.68 -1.61
C ALA A 1026 56.41 24.71 -2.27
N THR A 1027 56.58 24.90 -3.59
CA THR A 1027 55.70 25.75 -4.40
C THR A 1027 54.78 24.85 -5.21
N ILE A 1028 53.52 24.77 -4.81
CA ILE A 1028 52.50 23.93 -5.45
C ILE A 1028 51.73 24.79 -6.45
N SER A 1029 51.71 24.41 -7.72
CA SER A 1029 51.01 25.15 -8.78
C SER A 1029 49.84 24.35 -9.35
N ASP A 1030 48.77 25.06 -9.69
CA ASP A 1030 47.62 24.53 -10.43
C ASP A 1030 47.11 25.61 -11.41
N THR A 1031 46.09 25.31 -12.23
CA THR A 1031 45.43 26.29 -13.11
C THR A 1031 43.93 26.32 -12.88
N MET A 1032 43.36 27.51 -12.67
CA MET A 1032 41.91 27.69 -12.47
C MET A 1032 41.38 28.91 -13.25
N THR A 1033 40.09 28.87 -13.59
CA THR A 1033 39.42 29.98 -14.27
C THR A 1033 38.84 30.95 -13.26
N ILE A 1034 39.40 32.16 -13.20
CA ILE A 1034 38.99 33.19 -12.24
C ILE A 1034 38.27 34.31 -13.02
N PRO A 1035 37.12 34.82 -12.54
CA PRO A 1035 36.50 36.03 -13.07
C PRO A 1035 37.35 37.28 -12.80
N ALA A 1036 36.99 38.41 -13.41
CA ALA A 1036 37.56 39.70 -13.03
C ALA A 1036 37.14 40.04 -11.58
N ILE A 1037 38.10 40.25 -10.68
CA ILE A 1037 37.86 40.46 -9.23
C ILE A 1037 38.89 41.40 -8.61
N SER A 1038 38.43 42.23 -7.68
CA SER A 1038 39.23 43.17 -6.87
C SER A 1038 39.42 42.74 -5.41
N TYR A 1039 39.04 41.50 -5.07
CA TYR A 1039 39.19 40.92 -3.74
C TYR A 1039 39.11 39.38 -3.80
N ALA A 1040 39.92 38.68 -3.01
CA ALA A 1040 39.76 37.26 -2.74
C ALA A 1040 40.25 36.86 -1.33
N ASN A 1041 39.64 35.81 -0.79
CA ASN A 1041 40.10 35.08 0.39
C ASN A 1041 40.80 33.79 -0.03
N VAL A 1042 41.95 33.51 0.59
CA VAL A 1042 42.54 32.18 0.67
C VAL A 1042 41.96 31.50 1.90
N ILE A 1043 41.42 30.29 1.74
CA ILE A 1043 40.72 29.57 2.81
C ILE A 1043 41.23 28.12 2.87
N GLN A 1044 41.41 27.58 4.06
CA GLN A 1044 41.66 26.14 4.25
C GLN A 1044 40.46 25.32 3.73
N HIS A 1045 40.75 24.18 3.09
CA HIS A 1045 39.72 23.25 2.61
C HIS A 1045 39.85 21.85 3.22
N SER A 1046 41.07 21.31 3.32
CA SER A 1046 41.34 20.06 4.04
C SER A 1046 42.79 20.03 4.55
N GLY A 1047 43.09 19.15 5.51
CA GLY A 1047 44.42 19.02 6.12
C GLY A 1047 44.91 20.26 6.87
N THR A 1048 46.20 20.29 7.21
CA THR A 1048 46.85 21.40 7.93
C THR A 1048 48.15 21.78 7.24
N PHE A 1049 48.40 23.07 7.05
CA PHE A 1049 49.60 23.59 6.39
C PHE A 1049 50.07 24.90 7.03
N LYS A 1050 51.35 25.24 6.84
CA LYS A 1050 51.83 26.63 6.94
C LYS A 1050 51.81 27.27 5.55
N PHE A 1051 51.54 28.57 5.47
CA PHE A 1051 51.42 29.33 4.23
C PHE A 1051 52.36 30.54 4.25
N ASN A 1052 53.22 30.68 3.24
CA ASN A 1052 54.12 31.82 3.09
C ASN A 1052 53.53 32.85 2.10
N TRP A 1053 53.29 32.45 0.85
CA TRP A 1053 52.75 33.34 -0.18
C TRP A 1053 51.94 32.60 -1.24
N PHE A 1054 51.19 33.37 -2.04
CA PHE A 1054 50.62 32.89 -3.30
C PHE A 1054 50.90 33.86 -4.46
N ALA A 1055 50.91 33.33 -5.68
CA ALA A 1055 51.09 34.10 -6.91
C ALA A 1055 50.06 33.70 -7.96
N ILE A 1056 49.69 34.66 -8.81
CA ILE A 1056 48.77 34.51 -9.92
C ILE A 1056 49.48 34.96 -11.20
N ASP A 1057 49.59 34.04 -12.16
CA ASP A 1057 50.19 34.28 -13.46
C ASP A 1057 49.14 34.13 -14.58
N ASN A 1058 49.12 35.05 -15.56
CA ASN A 1058 48.28 34.93 -16.77
C ASN A 1058 49.12 34.40 -17.93
N CYS A 1059 48.65 33.34 -18.58
CA CYS A 1059 49.34 32.64 -19.65
C CYS A 1059 48.39 32.53 -20.85
N ALA A 1060 48.08 33.67 -21.46
CA ALA A 1060 47.09 33.74 -22.54
C ALA A 1060 47.70 33.34 -23.89
N ASN A 1061 47.35 32.14 -24.37
CA ASN A 1061 47.00 31.81 -25.76
C ASN A 1061 46.74 30.29 -25.90
N GLU A 1062 45.46 29.90 -25.89
CA GLU A 1062 45.02 28.62 -26.50
C GLU A 1062 44.60 28.92 -27.95
N PRO A 1063 44.96 28.08 -28.94
CA PRO A 1063 44.42 28.21 -30.29
C PRO A 1063 42.90 28.06 -30.35
N ALA A 1064 42.29 28.53 -31.45
CA ALA A 1064 40.89 28.25 -31.73
C ALA A 1064 40.66 26.71 -31.82
N PRO A 1065 39.49 26.20 -31.39
CA PRO A 1065 39.24 24.76 -31.36
C PRO A 1065 39.21 24.18 -32.78
N ASP A 1066 40.24 23.40 -33.12
CA ASP A 1066 40.26 22.61 -34.34
C ASP A 1066 39.12 21.59 -34.32
N SER A 1067 38.28 21.65 -35.35
CA SER A 1067 37.14 20.76 -35.57
C SER A 1067 37.53 19.29 -35.80
N SER A 1068 38.82 18.96 -35.93
CA SER A 1068 39.33 17.58 -35.91
C SER A 1068 39.33 16.91 -34.52
N SER A 1069 39.22 17.70 -33.44
CA SER A 1069 39.66 17.29 -32.09
C SER A 1069 38.67 16.49 -31.23
N LEU A 1070 37.45 16.20 -31.70
CA LEU A 1070 36.47 15.36 -30.97
C LEU A 1070 36.78 13.85 -31.04
N ARG A 1071 38.00 13.46 -30.66
CA ARG A 1071 38.37 12.07 -30.35
C ARG A 1071 38.35 11.83 -28.85
N VAL A 1072 37.18 11.42 -28.36
CA VAL A 1072 36.93 11.01 -26.97
C VAL A 1072 37.88 9.91 -26.55
N ASN A 1073 38.78 10.22 -25.60
CA ASN A 1073 39.63 9.23 -24.95
C ASN A 1073 39.07 8.88 -23.56
N SER A 1074 37.94 8.19 -23.54
CA SER A 1074 37.52 7.39 -22.39
C SER A 1074 36.87 6.08 -22.85
N ILE A 1075 37.22 4.98 -22.15
CA ILE A 1075 36.63 3.64 -22.31
C ILE A 1075 36.83 2.95 -23.69
N ALA A 1076 37.81 3.36 -24.49
CA ALA A 1076 38.23 2.67 -25.73
C ALA A 1076 39.34 1.61 -25.53
N ALA A 1077 39.26 0.78 -24.48
CA ALA A 1077 40.32 -0.19 -24.13
C ALA A 1077 39.83 -1.55 -23.57
N LEU A 1078 38.59 -1.94 -23.89
CA LEU A 1078 38.08 -3.32 -23.76
C LEU A 1078 37.19 -3.60 -24.97
N ASN A 1079 37.59 -4.57 -25.81
CA ASN A 1079 37.19 -4.75 -27.22
C ASN A 1079 37.69 -3.58 -28.09
N ASN A 1080 38.69 -3.74 -28.97
CA ASN A 1080 38.80 -4.82 -29.96
C ASN A 1080 40.22 -5.42 -30.07
N LYS A 1081 40.30 -6.72 -30.31
CA LYS A 1081 41.30 -7.24 -31.26
C LYS A 1081 40.78 -6.94 -32.67
N THR A 1082 41.57 -6.28 -33.50
CA THR A 1082 41.36 -6.34 -34.95
C THR A 1082 41.63 -7.76 -35.42
N VAL A 1083 40.62 -8.38 -36.02
CA VAL A 1083 40.75 -9.51 -36.94
C VAL A 1083 40.18 -9.01 -38.27
N ALA A 1084 40.74 -9.45 -39.39
CA ALA A 1084 40.39 -8.94 -40.71
C ALA A 1084 38.91 -9.19 -41.07
N GLU A 1085 38.42 -8.30 -41.94
CA GLU A 1085 37.25 -8.39 -42.84
C GLU A 1085 36.26 -9.55 -42.62
N GLY A 1086 35.04 -9.27 -42.13
CA GLY A 1086 34.01 -10.31 -42.01
C GLY A 1086 32.77 -10.04 -41.14
N THR A 1087 32.11 -8.89 -41.29
CA THR A 1087 30.80 -8.57 -40.65
C THR A 1087 30.72 -8.69 -39.11
N THR A 1088 31.09 -7.62 -38.40
CA THR A 1088 30.81 -7.46 -36.96
C THR A 1088 29.37 -7.03 -36.67
N LEU A 1089 28.80 -7.56 -35.58
CA LEU A 1089 27.56 -7.10 -34.96
C LEU A 1089 27.78 -5.73 -34.30
N GLN A 1090 26.91 -4.74 -34.55
CA GLN A 1090 26.99 -3.39 -33.96
C GLN A 1090 25.62 -2.88 -33.48
N ALA A 1091 25.65 -1.90 -32.56
CA ALA A 1091 24.48 -1.20 -32.04
C ALA A 1091 24.78 0.28 -31.84
N TYR A 1092 23.98 1.17 -32.45
CA TYR A 1092 24.23 2.62 -32.43
C TYR A 1092 22.94 3.45 -32.59
N PRO A 1093 22.88 4.72 -32.11
CA PRO A 1093 23.87 5.37 -31.25
C PRO A 1093 23.98 4.68 -29.88
N ASN A 1094 25.11 4.85 -29.21
CA ASN A 1094 25.35 4.37 -27.85
C ASN A 1094 26.39 5.31 -27.20
N PRO A 1095 26.01 6.19 -26.25
CA PRO A 1095 24.70 6.30 -25.61
C PRO A 1095 23.54 6.61 -26.57
N VAL A 1096 22.35 6.14 -26.21
CA VAL A 1096 21.09 6.31 -26.94
C VAL A 1096 20.15 7.20 -26.13
N GLN A 1097 19.45 8.13 -26.80
CA GLN A 1097 18.43 8.97 -26.17
C GLN A 1097 17.01 8.46 -26.44
N GLU A 1098 16.71 7.98 -27.66
CA GLU A 1098 15.37 7.48 -28.02
C GLU A 1098 15.39 6.10 -28.71
N SER A 1099 16.03 5.98 -29.87
CA SER A 1099 15.99 4.76 -30.70
C SER A 1099 17.38 4.23 -31.01
N ILE A 1100 17.51 2.91 -31.04
CA ILE A 1100 18.76 2.22 -31.35
C ILE A 1100 18.62 1.39 -32.65
N THR A 1101 19.65 1.49 -33.49
CA THR A 1101 19.88 0.71 -34.70
C THR A 1101 20.74 -0.49 -34.34
N ILE A 1102 20.33 -1.70 -34.76
CA ILE A 1102 21.09 -2.94 -34.58
C ILE A 1102 21.46 -3.47 -35.96
N GLU A 1103 22.77 -3.68 -36.19
CA GLU A 1103 23.31 -4.29 -37.41
C GLU A 1103 23.93 -5.64 -37.07
N THR A 1104 23.31 -6.71 -37.55
CA THR A 1104 23.67 -8.10 -37.22
C THR A 1104 24.71 -8.72 -38.16
N GLY A 1105 25.11 -8.00 -39.21
CA GLY A 1105 25.97 -8.52 -40.25
C GLY A 1105 25.32 -9.69 -41.00
N ASN A 1106 26.11 -10.71 -41.35
CA ASN A 1106 25.60 -11.91 -42.03
C ASN A 1106 24.93 -12.93 -41.07
N LYS A 1107 24.80 -12.62 -39.77
CA LYS A 1107 24.27 -13.55 -38.76
C LYS A 1107 22.76 -13.39 -38.58
N LYS A 1108 22.00 -14.45 -38.88
CA LYS A 1108 20.55 -14.46 -38.74
C LYS A 1108 20.13 -14.66 -37.29
N TYR A 1109 19.35 -13.74 -36.74
CA TYR A 1109 18.71 -13.87 -35.43
C TYR A 1109 17.18 -13.83 -35.56
N THR A 1110 16.47 -14.34 -34.55
CA THR A 1110 14.99 -14.40 -34.55
C THR A 1110 14.35 -13.64 -33.39
N THR A 1111 15.13 -13.26 -32.38
CA THR A 1111 14.65 -12.57 -31.18
C THR A 1111 15.69 -11.57 -30.69
N MET A 1112 15.23 -10.42 -30.22
CA MET A 1112 15.99 -9.46 -29.44
C MET A 1112 15.35 -9.26 -28.07
N LEU A 1113 16.15 -9.32 -27.01
CA LEU A 1113 15.79 -8.98 -25.64
C LEU A 1113 16.47 -7.66 -25.24
N LEU A 1114 15.78 -6.83 -24.47
CA LEU A 1114 16.39 -5.81 -23.63
C LEU A 1114 16.38 -6.32 -22.18
N LEU A 1115 17.52 -6.29 -21.52
CA LEU A 1115 17.72 -6.74 -20.14
C LEU A 1115 18.20 -5.57 -19.27
N ASP A 1116 17.85 -5.58 -17.99
CA ASP A 1116 18.56 -4.79 -16.98
C ASP A 1116 19.96 -5.37 -16.67
N MET A 1117 20.75 -4.68 -15.85
CA MET A 1117 22.07 -5.16 -15.42
C MET A 1117 22.04 -6.40 -14.53
N ASN A 1118 20.86 -6.82 -14.03
CA ASN A 1118 20.66 -8.06 -13.27
C ASN A 1118 20.23 -9.23 -14.18
N GLY A 1119 20.05 -8.99 -15.48
CA GLY A 1119 19.64 -9.99 -16.47
C GLY A 1119 18.12 -10.17 -16.60
N ARG A 1120 17.29 -9.34 -15.94
CA ARG A 1120 15.83 -9.40 -16.06
C ARG A 1120 15.40 -8.82 -17.41
N VAL A 1121 14.56 -9.55 -18.15
CA VAL A 1121 13.97 -9.07 -19.41
C VAL A 1121 13.02 -7.90 -19.15
N LEU A 1122 13.28 -6.76 -19.78
CA LEU A 1122 12.47 -5.55 -19.76
C LEU A 1122 11.59 -5.44 -21.01
N ARG A 1123 12.11 -5.82 -22.18
CA ARG A 1123 11.38 -5.89 -23.46
C ARG A 1123 11.88 -7.08 -24.29
N LYS A 1124 11.01 -7.61 -25.15
CA LYS A 1124 11.33 -8.63 -26.16
C LYS A 1124 10.70 -8.21 -27.49
N TRP A 1125 11.45 -8.39 -28.58
CA TRP A 1125 10.98 -8.17 -29.95
C TRP A 1125 11.35 -9.37 -30.83
N PRO A 1126 10.49 -9.76 -31.79
CA PRO A 1126 10.92 -10.61 -32.88
C PRO A 1126 11.90 -9.84 -33.79
N VAL A 1127 12.85 -10.57 -34.37
CA VAL A 1127 13.71 -10.08 -35.46
C VAL A 1127 13.13 -10.63 -36.77
N PRO A 1128 12.79 -9.81 -37.78
CA PRO A 1128 12.21 -10.32 -39.02
C PRO A 1128 13.20 -11.20 -39.78
N ALA A 1129 12.70 -12.25 -40.42
CA ALA A 1129 13.53 -13.24 -41.09
C ALA A 1129 14.34 -12.61 -42.23
N GLY A 1130 15.67 -12.69 -42.13
CA GLY A 1130 16.60 -12.14 -43.12
C GLY A 1130 17.00 -10.67 -42.90
N SER A 1131 16.44 -9.95 -41.91
CA SER A 1131 16.85 -8.58 -41.61
C SER A 1131 18.27 -8.52 -41.03
N THR A 1132 19.22 -8.02 -41.82
CA THR A 1132 20.60 -7.76 -41.37
C THR A 1132 20.71 -6.48 -40.53
N LYS A 1133 19.77 -5.54 -40.67
CA LYS A 1133 19.70 -4.25 -39.95
C LYS A 1133 18.26 -3.95 -39.51
N PHE A 1134 18.05 -3.46 -38.28
CA PHE A 1134 16.74 -3.05 -37.78
C PHE A 1134 16.80 -2.08 -36.58
N ASN A 1135 15.79 -1.21 -36.47
CA ASN A 1135 15.71 -0.20 -35.40
C ASN A 1135 14.65 -0.56 -34.34
N LYS A 1136 14.85 -0.14 -33.08
CA LYS A 1136 13.86 -0.24 -31.99
C LYS A 1136 13.92 0.97 -31.06
N SER A 1137 12.75 1.43 -30.60
CA SER A 1137 12.63 2.54 -29.64
C SER A 1137 12.74 2.07 -28.18
N LEU A 1138 13.48 2.88 -27.43
CA LEU A 1138 13.77 2.79 -26.00
C LEU A 1138 13.25 4.02 -25.24
N GLY A 1139 12.41 4.88 -25.85
CA GLY A 1139 11.94 6.12 -25.23
C GLY A 1139 11.27 5.93 -23.85
N ASN A 1140 10.50 4.86 -23.68
CA ASN A 1140 9.86 4.51 -22.40
C ASN A 1140 10.78 3.68 -21.47
N VAL A 1141 12.09 3.74 -21.64
CA VAL A 1141 13.08 3.05 -20.79
C VAL A 1141 13.85 4.10 -19.97
N PRO A 1142 13.88 4.01 -18.63
CA PRO A 1142 14.59 4.98 -17.78
C PRO A 1142 16.08 5.10 -18.10
N HIS A 1143 16.70 6.22 -17.73
CA HIS A 1143 18.12 6.47 -18.01
C HIS A 1143 18.98 5.51 -17.19
N GLY A 1144 19.98 4.89 -17.81
CA GLY A 1144 20.71 3.79 -17.16
C GLY A 1144 21.47 2.87 -18.12
N ASN A 1145 22.05 1.81 -17.55
CA ASN A 1145 22.81 0.79 -18.26
C ASN A 1145 21.91 -0.42 -18.54
N TYR A 1146 21.95 -0.94 -19.77
CA TYR A 1146 21.15 -2.11 -20.19
C TYR A 1146 21.96 -3.06 -21.06
N ILE A 1147 21.46 -4.29 -21.23
CA ILE A 1147 22.05 -5.29 -22.13
C ILE A 1147 21.02 -5.67 -23.19
N ILE A 1148 21.34 -5.46 -24.46
CA ILE A 1148 20.60 -6.06 -25.58
C ILE A 1148 21.16 -7.48 -25.81
N ARG A 1149 20.29 -8.49 -25.96
CA ARG A 1149 20.68 -9.87 -26.23
C ARG A 1149 19.92 -10.43 -27.43
N LEU A 1150 20.64 -10.94 -28.43
CA LEU A 1150 20.09 -11.51 -29.66
C LEU A 1150 20.12 -13.04 -29.61
N GLU A 1151 19.04 -13.69 -30.03
CA GLU A 1151 18.83 -15.14 -29.87
C GLU A 1151 18.11 -15.81 -31.05
N GLY A 1152 18.30 -17.13 -31.15
CA GLY A 1152 17.80 -18.02 -32.21
C GLY A 1152 18.51 -17.80 -33.55
N GLY A 1153 18.52 -18.80 -34.43
CA GLY A 1153 19.16 -18.76 -35.76
C GLY A 1153 20.71 -18.78 -35.74
N SER A 1154 21.34 -18.04 -34.84
CA SER A 1154 22.80 -17.97 -34.64
C SER A 1154 23.15 -18.12 -33.16
N ALA A 1155 24.45 -18.35 -32.86
CA ALA A 1155 24.94 -18.34 -31.48
C ALA A 1155 24.62 -16.99 -30.79
N PRO A 1156 24.04 -16.98 -29.57
CA PRO A 1156 23.51 -15.78 -28.97
C PRO A 1156 24.61 -14.78 -28.58
N VAL A 1157 24.34 -13.49 -28.75
CA VAL A 1157 25.30 -12.42 -28.44
C VAL A 1157 24.62 -11.33 -27.62
N SER A 1158 25.40 -10.71 -26.71
CA SER A 1158 24.95 -9.60 -25.87
C SER A 1158 25.78 -8.35 -26.10
N ILE A 1159 25.11 -7.18 -26.14
CA ILE A 1159 25.68 -5.86 -26.35
C ILE A 1159 25.26 -4.97 -25.19
N LYS A 1160 26.20 -4.29 -24.52
CA LYS A 1160 25.86 -3.33 -23.46
C LYS A 1160 25.58 -1.95 -24.05
N ILE A 1161 24.51 -1.31 -23.60
CA ILE A 1161 24.09 0.04 -24.02
C ILE A 1161 23.84 0.96 -22.82
N ILE A 1162 23.89 2.26 -23.07
CA ILE A 1162 23.61 3.32 -22.09
C ILE A 1162 22.46 4.18 -22.63
N LYS A 1163 21.33 4.23 -21.93
CA LYS A 1163 20.28 5.24 -22.14
C LYS A 1163 20.67 6.50 -21.37
N LEU A 1164 20.89 7.60 -22.08
CA LEU A 1164 21.02 8.96 -21.50
C LEU A 1164 19.71 9.73 -21.55
#